data_AF-Q5P1T2-F1
#
_entry.id   AF-Q5P1T2-F1
#
_cell.length_a   1.000
_cell.length_b   1.000
_cell.length_c   1.000
_cell.angle_alpha   90.00
_cell.angle_beta   90.00
_cell.angle_gamma   90.00
#
_symmetry.space_group_name_H-M   'P 1'
#
loop_
_entity.id
_entity.type
_entity.pdbx_description
1 polymer ?
#
loop_
_entity_poly.entity_id
_entity_poly.type
_entity_poly.pdbx_seq_one_letter_code
_entity_poly.pdbx_strand_id
1 'polypeptide(L)'
;MGDIQEAKYIQVIWQDQATAKKIVESHEALELEAVDENTVQVEIVNYSQIDNGSQGQFAIRLDSQSDDVPRFVLENGRSIELLPVTDPVTGLCWWVEGKTWDKQRGRWLSDIYRGAGQVRIQVGAHTCRVNISSSTFTHQQLEGYLRDFQTDFWELILDDTSYISAAAKRSQHNLLDETTLRAIRKFIECVDRVLQKPKVELREVQRLKPRKDVRPVPRTFMELSTRGTSRTLTSRAYQETSDIPDNRYAHYALRKVYQITKALCTVAATQARSIERSLVTHRQRLSKFSNQKVINKDAVMHDMQDKERALRELESQMSTQNNYFAQLICEQPVNGQPCCQGTHVPRIQVAQGKRADYIQGVFLAVVRSRAGKDWFKPHDGGYVTVDFGVFSDQIRPEFEYEIFGDIDYNIIRTKNKKPRHNFTLLAVSEFRIVYSEKYEDLTERFRVYQQKVGDMESRNWRRPLRPDEAEQQQRETISIGRIIGLVEAKHENLATLSRELAPKLHALREALAVFEKKKVKLDARFPNSMTYVQNPAYQGIHSAFSKIKERSGIDDDEILLALDRIEEIGLVNISMLYERWCLLQIIKVLVFKYRYRPEEGWKRKLITQVLDQGRNVAIDFEHSQLHRKIRLHYEMELENGKRPDFVLDVVPGYNDSDSSRMRRFVMDAKFYQEIDNKRHGGLQQIVYELYNQKDYAEGGQNAVFVMHPSSSALPIRATPQEWSRDNYYGEVRLFDWDEYPPNHRYGGIYLSPIGNGAYLDSLQRAIGMFLQYGIENNNATSGKHGALPENPLFCLVCGSSDVSCRQSPKNQKAWWVTCNDCNHFTTFNYCGGCGNRLIKNGEYWSYHAMEPLNPFNIKCPSCGDLL
;
A
#
# COMPACT_ATOMS: atom_id res chain seq x y z
N MET A 1 11.61 44.95 4.09
CA MET A 1 11.22 43.63 3.54
C MET A 1 11.31 43.80 2.05
N GLY A 2 12.33 43.22 1.43
CA GLY A 2 12.74 43.56 0.08
C GLY A 2 11.73 43.16 -0.99
N ASP A 3 11.55 44.04 -1.98
CA ASP A 3 10.83 43.98 -3.27
C ASP A 3 9.46 43.26 -3.38
N ILE A 4 9.13 42.29 -2.53
CA ILE A 4 7.89 41.53 -2.48
C ILE A 4 7.01 42.13 -1.38
N GLN A 5 5.88 42.71 -1.79
CA GLN A 5 4.93 43.35 -0.89
C GLN A 5 3.94 42.35 -0.28
N GLU A 6 3.49 41.38 -1.07
CA GLU A 6 2.39 40.49 -0.68
C GLU A 6 2.42 39.19 -1.48
N ALA A 7 1.95 38.10 -0.88
CA ALA A 7 1.75 36.82 -1.54
C ALA A 7 0.32 36.30 -1.26
N LYS A 8 -0.35 35.75 -2.27
CA LYS A 8 -1.74 35.24 -2.16
C LYS A 8 -2.00 34.04 -3.05
N TYR A 9 -3.11 33.35 -2.77
CA TYR A 9 -3.77 32.54 -3.78
C TYR A 9 -4.72 33.42 -4.60
N ILE A 10 -4.64 33.32 -5.92
CA ILE A 10 -5.54 34.04 -6.81
C ILE A 10 -6.14 33.10 -7.86
N GLN A 11 -7.35 33.36 -8.30
CA GLN A 11 -7.93 32.76 -9.50
C GLN A 11 -7.88 33.80 -10.62
N VAL A 12 -7.11 33.51 -11.67
CA VAL A 12 -7.12 34.33 -12.89
C VAL A 12 -8.11 33.73 -13.89
N ILE A 13 -9.16 34.49 -14.20
CA ILE A 13 -10.11 34.17 -15.25
C ILE A 13 -9.57 34.81 -16.53
N TRP A 14 -9.04 34.00 -17.44
CA TRP A 14 -8.43 34.46 -18.67
C TRP A 14 -9.48 34.76 -19.75
N GLN A 15 -9.26 35.83 -20.52
CA GLN A 15 -9.99 36.08 -21.76
C GLN A 15 -9.28 35.39 -22.94
N ASP A 16 -7.95 35.47 -22.97
CA ASP A 16 -7.06 34.82 -23.91
C ASP A 16 -5.72 34.53 -23.22
N GLN A 17 -4.71 34.08 -23.97
CA GLN A 17 -3.41 33.69 -23.42
C GLN A 17 -2.64 34.86 -22.76
N ALA A 18 -2.91 36.11 -23.17
CA ALA A 18 -2.19 37.30 -22.72
C ALA A 18 -3.00 38.17 -21.76
N THR A 19 -4.34 38.05 -21.77
CA THR A 19 -5.23 39.02 -21.11
C THR A 19 -6.10 38.36 -20.05
N ALA A 20 -6.03 38.87 -18.82
CA ALA A 20 -6.94 38.48 -17.75
C ALA A 20 -8.27 39.26 -17.85
N LYS A 21 -9.38 38.53 -17.78
CA LYS A 21 -10.74 39.10 -17.72
C LYS A 21 -11.08 39.58 -16.32
N LYS A 22 -10.66 38.83 -15.30
CA LYS A 22 -10.92 39.10 -13.88
C LYS A 22 -9.94 38.33 -13.02
N ILE A 23 -9.51 38.93 -11.91
CA ILE A 23 -8.77 38.24 -10.85
C ILE A 23 -9.67 38.15 -9.61
N VAL A 24 -9.67 36.98 -8.96
CA VAL A 24 -10.33 36.77 -7.66
C VAL A 24 -9.26 36.38 -6.66
N GLU A 25 -9.08 37.18 -5.61
CA GLU A 25 -8.05 36.95 -4.59
C GLU A 25 -8.60 36.14 -3.41
N SER A 26 -7.72 35.43 -2.71
CA SER A 26 -8.00 34.92 -1.37
C SER A 26 -8.18 36.07 -0.38
N HIS A 27 -9.05 35.85 0.61
CA HIS A 27 -9.32 36.81 1.68
C HIS A 27 -8.06 37.07 2.52
N GLU A 28 -7.34 36.01 2.87
CA GLU A 28 -6.09 36.09 3.64
C GLU A 28 -4.86 36.10 2.72
N ALA A 29 -3.87 36.91 3.11
CA ALA A 29 -2.54 36.90 2.52
C ALA A 29 -1.70 35.77 3.11
N LEU A 30 -0.78 35.24 2.31
CA LEU A 30 0.19 34.25 2.75
C LEU A 30 1.29 34.91 3.57
N GLU A 31 1.67 34.27 4.68
CA GLU A 31 2.69 34.77 5.58
C GLU A 31 4.09 34.69 4.94
N LEU A 32 4.80 35.82 4.93
CA LEU A 32 6.17 35.95 4.43
C LEU A 32 7.14 36.04 5.61
N GLU A 33 7.85 34.94 5.88
CA GLU A 33 8.82 34.85 6.97
C GLU A 33 10.21 35.27 6.48
N ALA A 34 10.87 36.20 7.16
CA ALA A 34 12.26 36.56 6.85
C ALA A 34 13.23 35.50 7.40
N VAL A 35 14.05 34.91 6.52
CA VAL A 35 15.10 33.94 6.88
C VAL A 35 16.43 34.64 7.11
N ASP A 36 16.77 35.57 6.22
CA ASP A 36 17.94 36.46 6.30
C ASP A 36 17.62 37.79 5.58
N GLU A 37 18.58 38.73 5.54
CA GLU A 37 18.38 40.08 4.97
C GLU A 37 17.88 40.06 3.52
N ASN A 38 18.23 39.04 2.73
CA ASN A 38 17.88 38.94 1.32
C ASN A 38 16.93 37.78 1.00
N THR A 39 16.51 37.00 2.00
CA THR A 39 15.73 35.78 1.78
C THR A 39 14.45 35.78 2.60
N VAL A 40 13.32 35.65 1.90
CA VAL A 40 12.01 35.41 2.50
C VAL A 40 11.53 33.99 2.19
N GLN A 41 10.69 33.45 3.05
CA GLN A 41 10.09 32.13 2.91
C GLN A 41 8.57 32.24 2.99
N VAL A 42 7.88 31.46 2.17
CA VAL A 42 6.42 31.31 2.19
C VAL A 42 6.08 29.83 2.13
N GLU A 43 5.09 29.41 2.93
CA GLU A 43 4.54 28.06 2.85
C GLU A 43 3.20 28.09 2.09
N ILE A 44 3.06 27.19 1.11
CA ILE A 44 1.87 27.09 0.29
C ILE A 44 1.41 25.64 0.18
N VAL A 45 0.15 25.44 -0.17
CA VAL A 45 -0.50 24.14 -0.28
C VAL A 45 -0.83 23.85 -1.74
N ASN A 46 -0.46 22.67 -2.23
CA ASN A 46 -0.83 22.24 -3.57
C ASN A 46 -2.34 22.04 -3.74
N TYR A 47 -2.83 22.21 -4.97
CA TYR A 47 -4.25 22.15 -5.29
C TYR A 47 -5.13 23.08 -4.43
N SER A 48 -4.57 24.19 -3.94
CA SER A 48 -5.28 25.14 -3.08
C SER A 48 -6.53 25.71 -3.76
N GLN A 49 -7.50 26.06 -2.92
CA GLN A 49 -8.72 26.74 -3.32
C GLN A 49 -8.76 28.10 -2.65
N ILE A 50 -9.33 29.08 -3.34
CA ILE A 50 -9.71 30.36 -2.72
C ILE A 50 -11.09 30.22 -2.07
N ASP A 51 -11.50 31.22 -1.28
CA ASP A 51 -12.65 31.15 -0.35
C ASP A 51 -13.99 30.75 -1.00
N ASN A 52 -14.14 30.97 -2.31
CA ASN A 52 -15.34 30.59 -3.07
C ASN A 52 -15.33 29.13 -3.60
N GLY A 53 -14.33 28.32 -3.22
CA GLY A 53 -14.15 26.93 -3.64
C GLY A 53 -13.51 26.74 -5.02
N SER A 54 -13.14 27.82 -5.71
CA SER A 54 -12.45 27.75 -7.00
C SER A 54 -10.94 27.56 -6.84
N GLN A 55 -10.26 27.12 -7.91
CA GLN A 55 -8.82 26.84 -7.86
C GLN A 55 -8.00 28.13 -7.71
N GLY A 56 -7.15 28.17 -6.69
CA GLY A 56 -6.22 29.27 -6.43
C GLY A 56 -4.81 28.91 -6.88
N GLN A 57 -4.18 29.74 -7.70
CA GLN A 57 -2.75 29.64 -8.01
C GLN A 57 -1.96 30.61 -7.13
N PHE A 58 -0.74 30.22 -6.77
CA PHE A 58 0.16 31.09 -6.02
C PHE A 58 0.56 32.31 -6.88
N ALA A 59 0.52 33.49 -6.28
CA ALA A 59 0.95 34.73 -6.90
C ALA A 59 1.66 35.63 -5.90
N ILE A 60 2.62 36.41 -6.40
CA ILE A 60 3.30 37.45 -5.63
C ILE A 60 3.04 38.82 -6.24
N ARG A 61 2.98 39.83 -5.37
CA ARG A 61 2.87 41.24 -5.74
C ARG A 61 4.12 41.95 -5.25
N LEU A 62 4.75 42.71 -6.14
CA LEU A 62 5.94 43.48 -5.81
C LEU A 62 5.57 44.85 -5.26
N ASP A 63 6.51 45.48 -4.55
CA ASP A 63 6.38 46.86 -4.15
C ASP A 63 6.35 47.77 -5.39
N SER A 64 5.55 48.82 -5.32
CA SER A 64 5.32 49.81 -6.38
C SER A 64 6.57 50.53 -6.89
N GLN A 65 7.71 50.41 -6.19
CA GLN A 65 9.01 50.97 -6.59
C GLN A 65 9.97 49.94 -7.21
N SER A 66 9.58 48.67 -7.31
CA SER A 66 10.43 47.62 -7.89
C SER A 66 10.12 47.43 -9.38
N ASP A 67 11.14 47.65 -10.23
CA ASP A 67 11.11 47.35 -11.67
C ASP A 67 11.64 45.93 -11.97
N ASP A 68 11.92 45.13 -10.94
CA ASP A 68 12.50 43.80 -11.12
C ASP A 68 11.47 42.80 -11.63
N VAL A 69 11.89 41.97 -12.59
CA VAL A 69 11.08 40.86 -13.11
C VAL A 69 11.34 39.61 -12.27
N PRO A 70 10.35 39.06 -11.54
CA PRO A 70 10.51 37.84 -10.79
C PRO A 70 10.85 36.67 -11.70
N ARG A 71 11.84 35.85 -11.31
CA ARG A 71 12.25 34.67 -12.07
C ARG A 71 12.34 33.43 -11.21
N PHE A 72 11.83 32.31 -11.71
CA PHE A 72 12.15 30.99 -11.18
C PHE A 72 13.60 30.66 -11.42
N VAL A 73 14.28 30.11 -10.41
CA VAL A 73 15.63 29.55 -10.55
C VAL A 73 15.53 28.03 -10.60
N LEU A 74 15.92 27.44 -11.73
CA LEU A 74 16.01 25.99 -11.91
C LEU A 74 17.34 25.47 -11.32
N GLU A 75 17.38 24.18 -10.97
CA GLU A 75 18.57 23.54 -10.39
C GLU A 75 19.82 23.60 -11.29
N ASN A 76 19.63 23.71 -12.60
CA ASN A 76 20.72 23.86 -13.58
C ASN A 76 21.22 25.31 -13.73
N GLY A 77 20.74 26.24 -12.90
CA GLY A 77 21.09 27.67 -12.94
C GLY A 77 20.41 28.46 -14.05
N ARG A 78 19.52 27.86 -14.85
CA ARG A 78 18.65 28.59 -15.77
C ARG A 78 17.50 29.24 -15.02
N SER A 79 16.95 30.31 -15.56
CA SER A 79 15.80 30.99 -14.98
C SER A 79 14.64 31.17 -15.96
N ILE A 80 13.42 31.15 -15.43
CA ILE A 80 12.17 31.34 -16.19
C ILE A 80 11.44 32.54 -15.58
N GLU A 81 11.06 33.52 -16.38
CA GLU A 81 10.35 34.71 -15.91
C GLU A 81 8.90 34.38 -15.54
N LEU A 82 8.41 34.99 -14.46
CA LEU A 82 6.99 34.93 -14.12
C LEU A 82 6.18 35.82 -15.08
N LEU A 83 4.91 35.48 -15.26
CA LEU A 83 3.99 36.23 -16.10
C LEU A 83 3.31 37.33 -15.27
N PRO A 84 3.38 38.61 -15.68
CA PRO A 84 2.63 39.67 -15.02
C PRO A 84 1.17 39.62 -15.47
N VAL A 85 0.24 39.78 -14.52
CA VAL A 85 -1.19 39.74 -14.74
C VAL A 85 -1.84 40.89 -13.99
N THR A 86 -2.41 41.83 -14.72
CA THR A 86 -3.09 42.99 -14.11
C THR A 86 -4.59 42.73 -14.02
N ASP A 87 -5.17 42.95 -12.85
CA ASP A 87 -6.63 42.94 -12.69
C ASP A 87 -7.23 44.19 -13.33
N PRO A 88 -8.10 44.07 -14.35
CA PRO A 88 -8.70 45.23 -15.02
C PRO A 88 -9.63 46.04 -14.11
N VAL A 89 -10.08 45.49 -12.98
CA VAL A 89 -10.98 46.18 -12.04
C VAL A 89 -10.19 46.99 -11.01
N THR A 90 -9.23 46.36 -10.32
CA THR A 90 -8.47 47.02 -9.24
C THR A 90 -7.19 47.71 -9.72
N GLY A 91 -6.68 47.36 -10.90
CA GLY A 91 -5.40 47.84 -11.42
C GLY A 91 -4.17 47.20 -10.76
N LEU A 92 -4.35 46.24 -9.85
CA LEU A 92 -3.26 45.53 -9.18
C LEU A 92 -2.58 44.55 -10.14
N CYS A 93 -1.25 44.51 -10.11
CA CYS A 93 -0.44 43.59 -10.92
C CYS A 93 0.09 42.42 -10.06
N TRP A 94 -0.22 41.20 -10.47
CA TRP A 94 0.18 39.96 -9.83
C TRP A 94 1.11 39.16 -10.74
N TRP A 95 2.17 38.58 -10.18
CA TRP A 95 3.10 37.72 -10.91
C TRP A 95 2.78 36.25 -10.66
N VAL A 96 2.57 35.49 -11.74
CA VAL A 96 2.12 34.10 -11.71
C VAL A 96 2.98 33.20 -12.60
N GLU A 97 2.90 31.89 -12.42
CA GLU A 97 3.60 30.94 -13.28
C GLU A 97 2.91 30.81 -14.66
N GLY A 98 3.65 31.11 -15.74
CA GLY A 98 3.16 31.10 -17.12
C GLY A 98 3.88 30.09 -18.03
N LYS A 99 4.07 28.84 -17.58
CA LYS A 99 4.90 27.86 -18.30
C LYS A 99 4.20 27.20 -19.49
N THR A 100 3.01 26.62 -19.27
CA THR A 100 2.28 25.87 -20.32
C THR A 100 0.84 26.34 -20.41
N TRP A 101 0.37 26.74 -21.60
CA TRP A 101 -1.03 27.12 -21.82
C TRP A 101 -1.90 25.89 -22.16
N ASP A 102 -2.95 25.66 -21.36
CA ASP A 102 -3.96 24.63 -21.62
C ASP A 102 -5.09 25.21 -22.48
N LYS A 103 -5.10 24.82 -23.77
CA LYS A 103 -6.12 25.27 -24.72
C LYS A 103 -7.52 24.76 -24.42
N GLN A 104 -7.66 23.58 -23.81
CA GLN A 104 -8.97 23.02 -23.49
C GLN A 104 -9.61 23.73 -22.31
N ARG A 105 -8.80 24.08 -21.31
CA ARG A 105 -9.27 24.76 -20.09
C ARG A 105 -9.14 26.28 -20.14
N GLY A 106 -8.50 26.83 -21.17
CA GLY A 106 -8.32 28.28 -21.36
C GLY A 106 -7.52 28.94 -20.24
N ARG A 107 -6.43 28.31 -19.78
CA ARG A 107 -5.63 28.82 -18.65
C ARG A 107 -4.18 28.34 -18.67
N TRP A 108 -3.31 29.03 -17.94
CA TRP A 108 -1.94 28.57 -17.69
C TRP A 108 -1.91 27.42 -16.67
N LEU A 109 -1.04 26.45 -16.91
CA LEU A 109 -0.74 25.35 -15.99
C LEU A 109 0.47 25.75 -15.15
N SER A 110 0.29 25.64 -13.84
CA SER A 110 1.33 25.90 -12.85
C SER A 110 1.85 24.60 -12.27
N ASP A 111 3.16 24.37 -12.35
CA ASP A 111 3.84 23.28 -11.67
C ASP A 111 3.87 23.54 -10.14
N ILE A 112 3.87 24.81 -9.70
CA ILE A 112 3.71 25.16 -8.28
C ILE A 112 2.37 24.70 -7.73
N TYR A 113 1.29 24.91 -8.50
CA TYR A 113 -0.06 24.50 -8.10
C TYR A 113 -0.19 22.97 -7.97
N ARG A 114 0.51 22.21 -8.82
CA ARG A 114 0.36 20.74 -8.92
C ARG A 114 1.45 19.95 -8.19
N GLY A 115 2.59 20.60 -7.94
CA GLY A 115 3.80 20.00 -7.44
C GLY A 115 3.85 19.91 -5.92
N ALA A 116 5.02 19.52 -5.43
CA ALA A 116 5.40 19.50 -4.02
C ALA A 116 6.90 19.77 -3.94
N GLY A 117 7.43 20.21 -2.79
CA GLY A 117 8.86 20.49 -2.62
C GLY A 117 9.15 21.98 -2.52
N GLN A 118 10.35 22.40 -2.92
CA GLN A 118 10.77 23.79 -2.80
C GLN A 118 11.01 24.42 -4.17
N VAL A 119 10.48 25.63 -4.36
CA VAL A 119 10.74 26.48 -5.53
C VAL A 119 11.41 27.77 -5.07
N ARG A 120 12.34 28.30 -5.86
CA ARG A 120 13.01 29.58 -5.60
C ARG A 120 12.62 30.61 -6.65
N ILE A 121 12.12 31.75 -6.19
CA ILE A 121 11.81 32.92 -7.00
C ILE A 121 12.82 34.01 -6.64
N GLN A 122 13.54 34.50 -7.64
CA GLN A 122 14.48 35.60 -7.49
C GLN A 122 13.85 36.90 -7.98
N VAL A 123 13.94 37.96 -7.17
CA VAL A 123 13.48 39.32 -7.48
C VAL A 123 14.64 40.24 -7.16
N GLY A 124 15.34 40.74 -8.20
CA GLY A 124 16.55 41.53 -8.02
C GLY A 124 17.62 40.80 -7.20
N ALA A 125 17.99 41.38 -6.06
CA ALA A 125 18.92 40.80 -5.07
C ALA A 125 18.23 39.88 -4.04
N HIS A 126 16.90 39.89 -3.98
CA HIS A 126 16.11 39.14 -3.01
C HIS A 126 15.69 37.77 -3.55
N THR A 127 15.55 36.80 -2.64
CA THR A 127 15.10 35.44 -2.96
C THR A 127 13.90 35.06 -2.10
N CYS A 128 12.82 34.61 -2.74
CA CYS A 128 11.68 33.99 -2.09
C CYS A 128 11.76 32.47 -2.23
N ARG A 129 11.81 31.76 -1.09
CA ARG A 129 11.71 30.30 -1.01
C ARG A 129 10.25 29.91 -0.80
N VAL A 130 9.67 29.26 -1.79
CA VAL A 130 8.30 28.77 -1.76
C VAL A 130 8.34 27.29 -1.38
N ASN A 131 7.91 26.97 -0.15
CA ASN A 131 7.78 25.58 0.30
C ASN A 131 6.36 25.10 0.00
N ILE A 132 6.25 24.15 -0.92
CA ILE A 132 5.00 23.58 -1.40
C ILE A 132 4.70 22.32 -0.58
N SER A 133 3.82 22.49 0.39
CA SER A 133 3.22 21.42 1.19
C SER A 133 1.93 20.93 0.53
N SER A 134 1.25 20.04 1.24
CA SER A 134 -0.02 19.49 0.83
C SER A 134 -1.02 19.60 1.98
N SER A 135 -2.32 19.47 1.70
CA SER A 135 -3.37 19.72 2.71
C SER A 135 -3.17 18.97 4.03
N THR A 136 -2.66 17.74 3.97
CA THR A 136 -2.41 16.90 5.16
C THR A 136 -0.94 16.64 5.47
N PHE A 137 -0.03 16.94 4.55
CA PHE A 137 1.41 16.69 4.73
C PHE A 137 2.21 17.97 4.60
N THR A 138 3.03 18.24 5.62
CA THR A 138 3.99 19.33 5.60
C THR A 138 5.09 19.08 4.57
N HIS A 139 5.75 20.14 4.12
CA HIS A 139 6.91 20.03 3.24
C HIS A 139 7.97 19.05 3.79
N GLN A 140 8.22 19.08 5.11
CA GLN A 140 9.18 18.19 5.76
C GLN A 140 8.78 16.71 5.70
N GLN A 141 7.47 16.41 5.75
CA GLN A 141 6.96 15.05 5.61
C GLN A 141 7.08 14.55 4.16
N LEU A 142 6.85 15.41 3.17
CA LEU A 142 7.06 15.08 1.75
C LEU A 142 8.54 14.83 1.44
N GLU A 143 9.44 15.63 2.02
CA GLU A 143 10.90 15.36 2.01
C GLU A 143 11.26 14.07 2.77
N GLY A 144 10.43 13.67 3.73
CA GLY A 144 10.49 12.36 4.35
C GLY A 144 10.28 11.23 3.33
N TYR A 145 9.21 11.32 2.52
CA TYR A 145 8.94 10.36 1.45
C TYR A 145 10.07 10.27 0.43
N LEU A 146 10.61 11.41 -0.03
CA LEU A 146 11.70 11.40 -1.01
C LEU A 146 12.94 10.70 -0.46
N ARG A 147 13.35 11.05 0.77
CA ARG A 147 14.52 10.41 1.42
C ARG A 147 14.30 8.93 1.66
N ASP A 148 13.09 8.52 2.06
CA ASP A 148 12.75 7.12 2.27
C ASP A 148 12.80 6.34 0.94
N PHE A 149 12.23 6.90 -0.14
CA PHE A 149 12.34 6.35 -1.50
C PHE A 149 13.77 6.19 -1.98
N GLN A 150 14.58 7.25 -1.90
CA GLN A 150 15.98 7.21 -2.30
C GLN A 150 16.73 6.13 -1.50
N THR A 151 16.53 6.09 -0.19
CA THR A 151 17.24 5.16 0.70
C THR A 151 16.82 3.71 0.46
N ASP A 152 15.52 3.46 0.26
CA ASP A 152 15.00 2.12 -0.02
C ASP A 152 15.45 1.62 -1.39
N PHE A 153 15.57 2.52 -2.36
CA PHE A 153 16.16 2.18 -3.64
C PHE A 153 17.63 1.79 -3.48
N TRP A 154 18.40 2.57 -2.71
CA TRP A 154 19.78 2.23 -2.39
C TRP A 154 19.89 0.88 -1.67
N GLU A 155 19.02 0.61 -0.71
CA GLU A 155 18.95 -0.67 0.00
C GLU A 155 18.74 -1.83 -0.99
N LEU A 156 17.79 -1.72 -1.90
CA LEU A 156 17.47 -2.77 -2.87
C LEU A 156 18.55 -2.99 -3.94
N ILE A 157 19.20 -1.92 -4.42
CA ILE A 157 20.27 -2.04 -5.41
C ILE A 157 21.56 -2.57 -4.79
N LEU A 158 21.88 -2.10 -3.58
CA LEU A 158 23.08 -2.51 -2.90
C LEU A 158 22.93 -3.93 -2.35
N ASP A 159 21.80 -4.36 -1.80
CA ASP A 159 21.71 -5.67 -1.14
C ASP A 159 21.55 -6.85 -2.12
N ASP A 160 22.63 -7.62 -2.39
CA ASP A 160 22.57 -8.88 -3.17
C ASP A 160 22.25 -10.12 -2.31
N THR A 161 22.41 -10.03 -0.99
CA THR A 161 22.14 -11.15 -0.10
C THR A 161 21.51 -10.65 1.19
N SER A 162 20.18 -10.78 1.25
CA SER A 162 19.36 -10.49 2.41
C SER A 162 20.06 -10.81 3.75
N TYR A 163 20.28 -9.79 4.57
CA TYR A 163 20.76 -9.93 5.97
C TYR A 163 19.74 -10.62 6.91
N ILE A 164 18.65 -11.19 6.40
CA ILE A 164 17.47 -11.62 7.18
C ILE A 164 17.34 -13.16 7.32
N SER A 165 18.21 -13.97 6.70
CA SER A 165 18.23 -15.40 6.98
C SER A 165 19.16 -15.74 8.16
N ALA A 166 18.75 -15.37 9.37
CA ALA A 166 19.22 -16.08 10.55
C ALA A 166 18.73 -17.53 10.44
N ALA A 167 19.65 -18.43 10.05
CA ALA A 167 19.60 -19.90 10.09
C ALA A 167 19.60 -20.69 8.75
N ALA A 168 19.37 -20.11 7.57
CA ALA A 168 19.36 -20.89 6.33
C ALA A 168 20.53 -20.54 5.39
N LYS A 169 21.60 -21.35 5.46
CA LYS A 169 22.77 -21.41 4.57
C LYS A 169 23.47 -20.07 4.27
N ARG A 170 24.66 -19.90 4.85
CA ARG A 170 25.71 -18.96 4.42
C ARG A 170 26.07 -19.19 2.94
N SER A 171 25.28 -18.68 2.00
CA SER A 171 25.73 -18.44 0.63
C SER A 171 26.45 -17.09 0.60
N GLN A 172 27.64 -17.13 0.00
CA GLN A 172 28.72 -16.18 0.18
C GLN A 172 28.43 -14.84 -0.53
N HIS A 173 28.67 -13.76 0.22
CA HIS A 173 28.83 -12.35 -0.19
C HIS A 173 27.74 -11.40 0.34
N ASN A 174 27.72 -11.24 1.67
CA ASN A 174 27.14 -10.04 2.28
C ASN A 174 27.87 -8.82 1.71
N LEU A 175 27.13 -7.82 1.23
CA LEU A 175 27.67 -6.59 0.67
C LEU A 175 28.60 -5.81 1.61
N LEU A 176 28.46 -6.09 2.89
CA LEU A 176 29.13 -5.45 4.01
C LEU A 176 29.88 -6.51 4.83
N ASP A 177 30.52 -7.44 4.12
CA ASP A 177 31.49 -8.35 4.74
C ASP A 177 32.80 -7.62 5.10
N GLU A 178 33.57 -8.21 6.02
CA GLU A 178 34.87 -7.68 6.44
C GLU A 178 35.82 -7.44 5.24
N THR A 179 35.63 -8.20 4.15
CA THR A 179 36.50 -8.12 2.98
C THR A 179 36.19 -6.92 2.09
N THR A 180 34.94 -6.45 2.03
CA THR A 180 34.55 -5.20 1.36
C THR A 180 35.08 -4.00 2.15
N LEU A 181 34.97 -4.03 3.48
CA LEU A 181 35.57 -3.04 4.37
C LEU A 181 37.11 -3.00 4.22
N ARG A 182 37.74 -4.16 4.02
CA ARG A 182 39.17 -4.28 3.72
C ARG A 182 39.52 -3.74 2.33
N ALA A 183 38.67 -3.95 1.33
CA ALA A 183 38.84 -3.41 -0.01
C ALA A 183 38.77 -1.87 -0.01
N ILE A 184 37.80 -1.28 0.70
CA ILE A 184 37.71 0.18 0.87
C ILE A 184 38.94 0.72 1.60
N ARG A 185 39.41 0.05 2.66
CA ARG A 185 40.64 0.45 3.37
C ARG A 185 41.85 0.45 2.42
N LYS A 186 42.05 -0.64 1.67
CA LYS A 186 43.12 -0.75 0.68
C LYS A 186 43.00 0.33 -0.40
N PHE A 187 41.78 0.65 -0.82
CA PHE A 187 41.53 1.72 -1.79
C PHE A 187 42.01 3.08 -1.25
N ILE A 188 41.62 3.43 -0.02
CA ILE A 188 42.04 4.68 0.64
C ILE A 188 43.57 4.75 0.73
N GLU A 189 44.23 3.69 1.21
CA GLU A 189 45.70 3.62 1.29
C GLU A 189 46.39 3.87 -0.07
N CYS A 190 45.82 3.34 -1.16
CA CYS A 190 46.37 3.56 -2.49
C CYS A 190 46.14 4.98 -3.00
N VAL A 191 44.96 5.55 -2.73
CA VAL A 191 44.63 6.94 -3.05
C VAL A 191 45.55 7.91 -2.31
N ASP A 192 45.78 7.69 -1.02
CA ASP A 192 46.67 8.54 -0.22
C ASP A 192 48.09 8.59 -0.79
N ARG A 193 48.61 7.42 -1.22
CA ARG A 193 49.93 7.35 -1.90
C ARG A 193 49.94 8.12 -3.22
N VAL A 194 48.86 8.05 -4.01
CA VAL A 194 48.73 8.84 -5.24
C VAL A 194 48.62 10.33 -4.93
N LEU A 195 47.92 10.73 -3.88
CA LEU A 195 47.78 12.14 -3.50
C LEU A 195 49.07 12.76 -2.97
N GLN A 196 49.89 11.97 -2.26
CA GLN A 196 51.24 12.37 -1.81
C GLN A 196 52.18 12.62 -2.98
N LYS A 197 52.12 11.79 -4.03
CA LYS A 197 52.98 11.91 -5.22
C LYS A 197 52.17 11.70 -6.51
N PRO A 198 51.32 12.67 -6.90
CA PRO A 198 50.50 12.54 -8.10
C PRO A 198 51.40 12.59 -9.32
N LYS A 199 50.99 11.92 -10.39
CA LYS A 199 51.70 12.05 -11.66
C LYS A 199 51.40 13.43 -12.25
N VAL A 200 52.44 14.09 -12.73
CA VAL A 200 52.36 15.45 -13.28
C VAL A 200 52.95 15.43 -14.67
N GLU A 201 52.29 16.10 -15.61
CA GLU A 201 52.80 16.34 -16.95
C GLU A 201 53.17 17.82 -17.09
N LEU A 202 54.29 18.10 -17.74
CA LEU A 202 54.68 19.47 -18.09
C LEU A 202 54.00 19.84 -19.41
N ARG A 203 53.00 20.73 -19.36
CA ARG A 203 52.38 21.27 -20.57
C ARG A 203 53.04 22.57 -21.00
N GLU A 204 53.33 22.68 -22.29
CA GLU A 204 53.78 23.93 -22.89
C GLU A 204 52.61 24.92 -22.97
N VAL A 205 52.81 26.12 -22.43
CA VAL A 205 51.87 27.24 -22.45
C VAL A 205 52.57 28.50 -22.92
N GLN A 206 51.82 29.47 -23.43
CA GLN A 206 52.37 30.78 -23.79
C GLN A 206 52.13 31.78 -22.65
N ARG A 207 53.19 32.40 -22.13
CA ARG A 207 53.10 33.46 -21.11
C ARG A 207 54.01 34.62 -21.45
N LEU A 208 53.66 35.81 -20.97
CA LEU A 208 54.52 36.98 -21.04
C LEU A 208 55.74 36.75 -20.15
N LYS A 209 56.94 36.90 -20.73
CA LYS A 209 58.21 36.86 -20.01
C LYS A 209 59.02 38.13 -20.30
N PRO A 210 59.92 38.54 -19.39
CA PRO A 210 60.87 39.60 -19.66
C PRO A 210 61.64 39.29 -20.95
N ARG A 211 61.86 40.30 -21.80
CA ARG A 211 62.46 40.12 -23.14
C ARG A 211 63.76 39.28 -23.15
N LYS A 212 64.52 39.27 -22.06
CA LYS A 212 65.77 38.49 -21.89
C LYS A 212 65.55 36.99 -21.71
N ASP A 213 64.39 36.58 -21.22
CA ASP A 213 64.06 35.18 -20.86
C ASP A 213 63.07 34.53 -21.84
N VAL A 214 62.80 35.20 -22.96
CA VAL A 214 61.81 34.80 -23.95
C VAL A 214 62.36 33.72 -24.86
N ARG A 215 61.63 32.60 -24.93
CA ARG A 215 61.78 31.57 -25.96
C ARG A 215 60.76 31.85 -27.07
N PRO A 216 61.21 32.13 -28.32
CA PRO A 216 60.33 32.63 -29.37
C PRO A 216 59.19 31.68 -29.74
N VAL A 217 58.00 32.25 -29.95
CA VAL A 217 56.83 31.64 -30.60
C VAL A 217 56.35 32.58 -31.72
N PRO A 218 55.51 32.14 -32.67
CA PRO A 218 55.02 33.00 -33.75
C PRO A 218 54.45 34.34 -33.27
N ARG A 219 53.76 34.34 -32.12
CA ARG A 219 53.23 35.54 -31.47
C ARG A 219 54.30 36.52 -30.97
N THR A 220 55.45 36.02 -30.52
CA THR A 220 56.61 36.84 -30.14
C THR A 220 57.11 37.68 -31.31
N PHE A 221 57.20 37.09 -32.50
CA PHE A 221 57.66 37.79 -33.70
C PHE A 221 56.66 38.86 -34.16
N MET A 222 55.36 38.58 -34.06
CA MET A 222 54.31 39.57 -34.31
C MET A 222 54.36 40.73 -33.31
N GLU A 223 54.57 40.45 -32.02
CA GLU A 223 54.67 41.48 -30.98
C GLU A 223 55.93 42.34 -31.14
N LEU A 224 57.06 41.74 -31.56
CA LEU A 224 58.30 42.46 -31.83
C LEU A 224 58.18 43.42 -33.03
N SER A 225 57.51 42.98 -34.10
CA SER A 225 57.32 43.78 -35.33
C SER A 225 56.29 44.89 -35.17
N THR A 226 55.25 44.69 -34.34
CA THR A 226 54.18 45.68 -34.14
C THR A 226 54.42 46.62 -32.96
N ARG A 227 55.10 46.19 -31.89
CA ARG A 227 55.25 46.97 -30.64
C ARG A 227 56.68 47.39 -30.30
N GLY A 228 57.69 46.95 -31.05
CA GLY A 228 59.09 47.42 -31.01
C GLY A 228 59.84 47.22 -29.68
N THR A 229 59.47 47.95 -28.63
CA THR A 229 60.16 48.08 -27.33
C THR A 229 59.33 47.59 -26.14
N SER A 230 58.53 46.53 -26.32
CA SER A 230 57.84 45.91 -25.18
C SER A 230 58.85 45.26 -24.20
N ARG A 231 58.69 45.57 -22.90
CA ARG A 231 59.52 45.00 -21.80
C ARG A 231 59.23 43.51 -21.58
N THR A 232 58.03 43.06 -21.93
CA THR A 232 57.61 41.66 -21.87
C THR A 232 57.09 41.21 -23.24
N LEU A 233 57.39 39.97 -23.62
CA LEU A 233 56.90 39.37 -24.86
C LEU A 233 56.33 37.99 -24.56
N THR A 234 55.37 37.56 -25.37
CA THR A 234 54.84 36.21 -25.30
C THR A 234 55.97 35.21 -25.56
N SER A 235 56.13 34.20 -24.71
CA SER A 235 57.19 33.20 -24.75
C SER A 235 56.62 31.81 -24.51
N ARG A 236 57.33 30.76 -24.97
CA ARG A 236 57.13 29.41 -24.43
C ARG A 236 57.39 29.42 -22.92
N ALA A 237 56.49 28.81 -22.17
CA ALA A 237 56.59 28.52 -20.76
C ALA A 237 56.06 27.11 -20.51
N TYR A 238 56.40 26.52 -19.37
CA TYR A 238 55.90 25.22 -18.97
C TYR A 238 55.08 25.39 -17.71
N GLN A 239 53.91 24.76 -17.68
CA GLN A 239 53.08 24.69 -16.50
C GLN A 239 52.82 23.22 -16.21
N GLU A 240 53.14 22.84 -14.98
CA GLU A 240 52.78 21.53 -14.44
C GLU A 240 51.26 21.40 -14.39
N THR A 241 50.76 20.30 -14.95
CA THR A 241 49.36 19.91 -14.81
C THR A 241 49.25 18.52 -14.20
N SER A 242 48.38 18.42 -13.20
CA SER A 242 47.95 17.14 -12.66
C SER A 242 46.68 16.61 -13.37
N ASP A 243 46.11 17.38 -14.30
CA ASP A 243 44.92 17.00 -15.06
C ASP A 243 45.28 16.11 -16.26
N ILE A 244 45.70 14.87 -15.96
CA ILE A 244 46.12 13.83 -16.91
C ILE A 244 45.20 12.61 -16.82
N PRO A 245 45.13 11.74 -17.86
CA PRO A 245 44.22 10.58 -17.87
C PRO A 245 44.31 9.70 -16.62
N ASP A 246 45.53 9.41 -16.13
CA ASP A 246 45.76 8.60 -14.93
C ASP A 246 45.09 9.18 -13.68
N ASN A 247 45.26 10.47 -13.44
CA ASN A 247 44.67 11.18 -12.29
C ASN A 247 43.16 11.38 -12.48
N ARG A 248 42.69 11.59 -13.71
CA ARG A 248 41.27 11.73 -14.01
C ARG A 248 40.50 10.44 -13.74
N TYR A 249 41.08 9.30 -14.09
CA TYR A 249 40.50 8.00 -13.78
C TYR A 249 40.57 7.68 -12.27
N ALA A 250 41.70 7.98 -11.61
CA ALA A 250 41.79 7.84 -10.16
C ALA A 250 40.76 8.73 -9.42
N HIS A 251 40.55 9.96 -9.91
CA HIS A 251 39.53 10.86 -9.40
C HIS A 251 38.12 10.32 -9.64
N TYR A 252 37.84 9.76 -10.83
CA TYR A 252 36.58 9.08 -11.14
C TYR A 252 36.30 7.90 -10.21
N ALA A 253 37.26 6.98 -10.06
CA ALA A 253 37.13 5.83 -9.17
C ALA A 253 36.92 6.26 -7.71
N LEU A 254 37.66 7.27 -7.25
CA LEU A 254 37.51 7.83 -5.90
C LEU A 254 36.11 8.41 -5.69
N ARG A 255 35.59 9.18 -6.65
CA ARG A 255 34.23 9.73 -6.59
C ARG A 255 33.18 8.63 -6.49
N LYS A 256 33.34 7.55 -7.28
CA LYS A 256 32.41 6.41 -7.25
C LYS A 256 32.49 5.61 -5.95
N VAL A 257 33.69 5.34 -5.44
CA VAL A 257 33.85 4.68 -4.12
C VAL A 257 33.30 5.54 -2.99
N TYR A 258 33.49 6.86 -3.04
CA TYR A 258 32.88 7.79 -2.10
C TYR A 258 31.35 7.73 -2.14
N GLN A 259 30.74 7.77 -3.33
CA GLN A 259 29.30 7.66 -3.51
C GLN A 259 28.74 6.35 -2.94
N ILE A 260 29.35 5.21 -3.29
CA ILE A 260 28.95 3.89 -2.76
C ILE A 260 29.07 3.88 -1.23
N THR A 261 30.19 4.37 -0.68
CA THR A 261 30.41 4.39 0.78
C THR A 261 29.41 5.32 1.48
N LYS A 262 29.09 6.47 0.89
CA LYS A 262 28.09 7.44 1.38
C LYS A 262 26.70 6.81 1.39
N ALA A 263 26.33 6.14 0.31
CA ALA A 263 25.06 5.42 0.20
C ALA A 263 24.96 4.33 1.27
N LEU A 264 26.00 3.50 1.44
CA LEU A 264 26.05 2.48 2.49
C LEU A 264 25.90 3.07 3.90
N CYS A 265 26.56 4.19 4.18
CA CYS A 265 26.39 4.89 5.46
C CYS A 265 24.95 5.39 5.64
N THR A 266 24.35 5.92 4.58
CA THR A 266 22.99 6.48 4.59
C THR A 266 21.94 5.38 4.79
N VAL A 267 22.09 4.26 4.07
CA VAL A 267 21.26 3.06 4.23
C VAL A 267 21.41 2.49 5.64
N ALA A 268 22.63 2.30 6.13
CA ALA A 268 22.87 1.78 7.47
C ALA A 268 22.24 2.66 8.57
N ALA A 269 22.42 3.99 8.48
CA ALA A 269 21.83 4.93 9.43
C ALA A 269 20.29 4.95 9.39
N THR A 270 19.70 4.79 8.21
CA THR A 270 18.24 4.79 8.04
C THR A 270 17.62 3.46 8.47
N GLN A 271 18.25 2.33 8.14
CA GLN A 271 17.86 1.02 8.66
C GLN A 271 17.95 0.98 10.19
N ALA A 272 19.01 1.54 10.79
CA ALA A 272 19.14 1.63 12.24
C ALA A 272 17.97 2.41 12.86
N ARG A 273 17.62 3.58 12.31
CA ARG A 273 16.45 4.37 12.75
C ARG A 273 15.13 3.63 12.57
N SER A 274 14.94 2.91 11.47
CA SER A 274 13.74 2.09 11.22
C SER A 274 13.63 0.95 12.23
N ILE A 275 14.73 0.25 12.49
CA ILE A 275 14.80 -0.81 13.50
C ILE A 275 14.51 -0.29 14.90
N GLU A 276 15.07 0.87 15.27
CA GLU A 276 14.78 1.50 16.56
C GLU A 276 13.29 1.82 16.73
N ARG A 277 12.66 2.41 15.69
CA ARG A 277 11.20 2.65 15.69
C ARG A 277 10.39 1.35 15.78
N SER A 278 10.82 0.29 15.11
CA SER A 278 10.20 -1.04 15.20
C SER A 278 10.33 -1.64 16.60
N LEU A 279 11.51 -1.52 17.24
CA LEU A 279 11.73 -1.95 18.62
C LEU A 279 10.83 -1.20 19.61
N VAL A 280 10.71 0.11 19.46
CA VAL A 280 9.78 0.93 20.25
C VAL A 280 8.36 0.40 20.08
N THR A 281 7.93 0.13 18.85
CA THR A 281 6.58 -0.39 18.56
C THR A 281 6.33 -1.76 19.19
N HIS A 282 7.29 -2.69 19.09
CA HIS A 282 7.19 -4.02 19.70
C HIS A 282 7.18 -3.96 21.23
N ARG A 283 8.03 -3.11 21.84
CA ARG A 283 8.05 -2.91 23.30
C ARG A 283 6.76 -2.25 23.80
N GLN A 284 6.23 -1.26 23.07
CA GLN A 284 4.93 -0.67 23.36
C GLN A 284 3.82 -1.72 23.29
N ARG A 285 3.83 -2.60 22.29
CA ARG A 285 2.86 -3.70 22.19
C ARG A 285 2.94 -4.65 23.39
N LEU A 286 4.13 -5.02 23.84
CA LEU A 286 4.30 -5.82 25.06
C LEU A 286 3.76 -5.10 26.29
N SER A 287 4.02 -3.79 26.43
CA SER A 287 3.55 -3.00 27.58
C SER A 287 2.03 -2.84 27.63
N LYS A 288 1.33 -3.02 26.51
CA LYS A 288 -0.14 -2.97 26.44
C LYS A 288 -0.82 -4.24 26.94
N PHE A 289 -0.09 -5.35 27.07
CA PHE A 289 -0.64 -6.59 27.61
C PHE A 289 -0.99 -6.43 29.08
N SER A 290 -2.21 -6.83 29.44
CA SER A 290 -2.76 -6.63 30.79
C SER A 290 -3.71 -7.77 31.14
N ASN A 291 -4.07 -7.92 32.41
CA ASN A 291 -5.07 -8.90 32.86
C ASN A 291 -6.52 -8.45 32.57
N GLN A 292 -6.70 -7.24 32.03
CA GLN A 292 -7.97 -6.71 31.57
C GLN A 292 -7.97 -6.53 30.05
N LYS A 293 -9.10 -6.90 29.43
CA LYS A 293 -9.41 -6.61 28.04
C LYS A 293 -10.20 -5.31 27.95
N VAL A 294 -9.72 -4.39 27.11
CA VAL A 294 -10.46 -3.21 26.69
C VAL A 294 -11.24 -3.57 25.44
N ILE A 295 -12.57 -3.41 25.47
CA ILE A 295 -13.45 -3.65 24.34
C ILE A 295 -13.63 -2.35 23.56
N ASN A 296 -13.48 -2.39 22.23
CA ASN A 296 -13.66 -1.20 21.41
C ASN A 296 -15.15 -0.90 21.21
N LYS A 297 -15.59 0.25 21.73
CA LYS A 297 -16.98 0.71 21.64
C LYS A 297 -17.45 0.84 20.19
N ASP A 298 -16.68 1.52 19.33
CA ASP A 298 -17.10 1.83 17.96
C ASP A 298 -17.40 0.56 17.14
N ALA A 299 -16.56 -0.47 17.28
CA ALA A 299 -16.75 -1.77 16.64
C ALA A 299 -17.97 -2.53 17.18
N VAL A 300 -18.27 -2.41 18.47
CA VAL A 300 -19.49 -2.99 19.05
C VAL A 300 -20.73 -2.29 18.52
N MET A 301 -20.70 -0.96 18.42
CA MET A 301 -21.81 -0.18 17.88
C MET A 301 -22.07 -0.49 16.40
N HIS A 302 -21.02 -0.61 15.58
CA HIS A 302 -21.15 -1.05 14.20
C HIS A 302 -21.74 -2.46 14.10
N ASP A 303 -21.22 -3.44 14.86
CA ASP A 303 -21.75 -4.81 14.84
C ASP A 303 -23.20 -4.88 15.33
N MET A 304 -23.61 -3.98 16.23
CA MET A 304 -25.01 -3.84 16.63
C MET A 304 -25.88 -3.32 15.46
N GLN A 305 -25.42 -2.29 14.74
CA GLN A 305 -26.10 -1.78 13.55
C GLN A 305 -26.20 -2.83 12.44
N ASP A 306 -25.17 -3.64 12.23
CA ASP A 306 -25.19 -4.74 11.25
C ASP A 306 -26.23 -5.79 11.60
N LYS A 307 -26.32 -6.19 12.88
CA LYS A 307 -27.34 -7.15 13.34
C LYS A 307 -28.75 -6.60 13.20
N GLU A 308 -28.94 -5.32 13.54
CA GLU A 308 -30.23 -4.65 13.35
C GLU A 308 -30.60 -4.57 11.86
N ARG A 309 -29.64 -4.26 10.99
CA ARG A 309 -29.83 -4.26 9.54
C ARG A 309 -30.25 -5.64 9.03
N ALA A 310 -29.58 -6.71 9.48
CA ALA A 310 -29.92 -8.08 9.08
C ALA A 310 -31.36 -8.47 9.48
N LEU A 311 -31.83 -8.02 10.65
CA LEU A 311 -33.22 -8.20 11.07
C LEU A 311 -34.21 -7.45 10.16
N ARG A 312 -33.92 -6.18 9.85
CA ARG A 312 -34.76 -5.36 8.96
C ARG A 312 -34.77 -5.91 7.52
N GLU A 313 -33.65 -6.42 7.02
CA GLU A 313 -33.55 -7.07 5.71
C GLU A 313 -34.47 -8.31 5.65
N LEU A 314 -34.45 -9.16 6.68
CA LEU A 314 -35.30 -10.35 6.74
C LEU A 314 -36.79 -10.01 6.90
N GLU A 315 -37.11 -9.01 7.73
CA GLU A 315 -38.48 -8.49 7.88
C GLU A 315 -39.01 -7.92 6.55
N SER A 316 -38.18 -7.15 5.84
CA SER A 316 -38.50 -6.61 4.51
C SER A 316 -38.71 -7.71 3.47
N GLN A 317 -37.93 -8.79 3.51
CA GLN A 317 -38.12 -9.96 2.64
C GLN A 317 -39.47 -10.62 2.90
N MET A 318 -39.80 -10.88 4.18
CA MET A 318 -41.09 -11.44 4.56
C MET A 318 -42.25 -10.53 4.13
N SER A 319 -42.14 -9.22 4.33
CA SER A 319 -43.14 -8.24 3.91
C SER A 319 -43.33 -8.20 2.40
N THR A 320 -42.24 -8.18 1.64
CA THR A 320 -42.28 -8.21 0.16
C THR A 320 -42.95 -9.48 -0.35
N GLN A 321 -42.62 -10.63 0.24
CA GLN A 321 -43.23 -11.91 -0.13
C GLN A 321 -44.72 -11.96 0.25
N ASN A 322 -45.12 -11.38 1.39
CA ASN A 322 -46.52 -11.24 1.77
C ASN A 322 -47.31 -10.34 0.80
N ASN A 323 -46.72 -9.23 0.35
CA ASN A 323 -47.34 -8.38 -0.67
C ASN A 323 -47.49 -9.13 -2.00
N TYR A 324 -46.50 -9.93 -2.39
CA TYR A 324 -46.57 -10.77 -3.58
C TYR A 324 -47.66 -11.85 -3.47
N PHE A 325 -47.84 -12.47 -2.30
CA PHE A 325 -48.96 -13.37 -2.06
C PHE A 325 -50.31 -12.67 -2.21
N ALA A 326 -50.46 -11.45 -1.68
CA ALA A 326 -51.68 -10.67 -1.84
C ALA A 326 -51.98 -10.34 -3.32
N GLN A 327 -50.94 -10.03 -4.10
CA GLN A 327 -51.07 -9.81 -5.55
C GLN A 327 -51.49 -11.09 -6.29
N LEU A 328 -50.84 -12.23 -6.01
CA LEU A 328 -51.18 -13.52 -6.60
C LEU A 328 -52.64 -13.92 -6.33
N ILE A 329 -53.14 -13.66 -5.11
CA ILE A 329 -54.55 -13.88 -4.75
C ILE A 329 -55.49 -13.06 -5.67
N CYS A 330 -55.11 -11.83 -6.03
CA CYS A 330 -55.92 -10.97 -6.90
C CYS A 330 -55.86 -11.38 -8.39
N GLU A 331 -54.68 -11.81 -8.87
CA GLU A 331 -54.43 -12.10 -10.28
C GLU A 331 -54.85 -13.52 -10.70
N GLN A 332 -54.71 -14.49 -9.79
CA GLN A 332 -55.02 -15.90 -10.02
C GLN A 332 -55.81 -16.46 -8.84
N PRO A 333 -57.11 -16.12 -8.71
CA PRO A 333 -57.94 -16.70 -7.66
C PRO A 333 -57.93 -18.22 -7.82
N VAL A 334 -57.51 -18.92 -6.77
CA VAL A 334 -57.60 -20.38 -6.70
C VAL A 334 -59.09 -20.73 -6.91
N ASN A 335 -59.38 -21.52 -7.93
CA ASN A 335 -60.73 -21.98 -8.27
C ASN A 335 -60.71 -23.51 -8.30
N GLY A 336 -60.58 -24.12 -7.12
CA GLY A 336 -60.68 -25.57 -6.97
C GLY A 336 -62.14 -26.03 -6.98
N GLN A 337 -62.45 -27.12 -7.67
CA GLN A 337 -63.76 -27.79 -7.49
C GLN A 337 -63.77 -28.57 -6.17
N PRO A 338 -64.77 -28.39 -5.29
CA PRO A 338 -64.84 -29.08 -4.02
C PRO A 338 -65.00 -30.60 -4.22
N CYS A 339 -64.28 -31.40 -3.45
CA CYS A 339 -64.51 -32.83 -3.37
C CYS A 339 -65.84 -33.09 -2.65
N CYS A 340 -66.70 -33.96 -3.19
CA CYS A 340 -68.06 -34.21 -2.70
C CYS A 340 -68.14 -34.82 -1.28
N GLN A 341 -67.00 -35.03 -0.61
CA GLN A 341 -66.88 -35.75 0.67
C GLN A 341 -65.92 -35.09 1.69
N GLY A 342 -65.34 -33.92 1.39
CA GLY A 342 -64.34 -33.29 2.25
C GLY A 342 -64.93 -32.32 3.29
N THR A 343 -64.14 -32.01 4.32
CA THR A 343 -64.52 -31.07 5.40
C THR A 343 -63.92 -29.71 5.11
N HIS A 344 -64.73 -28.66 5.10
CA HIS A 344 -64.27 -27.29 4.88
C HIS A 344 -63.59 -26.70 6.11
N VAL A 345 -62.40 -26.13 5.93
CA VAL A 345 -61.59 -25.51 6.98
C VAL A 345 -61.31 -24.05 6.61
N PRO A 346 -61.73 -23.06 7.42
CA PRO A 346 -61.63 -21.64 7.04
C PRO A 346 -60.23 -21.04 7.22
N ARG A 347 -59.38 -21.69 8.02
CA ARG A 347 -58.04 -21.22 8.38
C ARG A 347 -57.14 -22.39 8.72
N ILE A 348 -55.92 -22.33 8.21
CA ILE A 348 -54.84 -23.22 8.63
C ILE A 348 -53.55 -22.43 8.82
N GLN A 349 -52.72 -22.88 9.75
CA GLN A 349 -51.30 -22.53 9.80
C GLN A 349 -50.49 -23.77 9.46
N VAL A 350 -49.50 -23.59 8.60
CA VAL A 350 -48.74 -24.67 7.97
C VAL A 350 -47.25 -24.46 8.21
N ALA A 351 -46.58 -25.48 8.71
CA ALA A 351 -45.12 -25.57 8.69
C ALA A 351 -44.70 -26.72 7.76
N GLN A 352 -43.79 -26.45 6.83
CA GLN A 352 -43.44 -27.38 5.76
C GLN A 352 -42.27 -28.30 6.17
N GLY A 353 -42.36 -29.58 5.79
CA GLY A 353 -41.29 -30.57 5.97
C GLY A 353 -40.47 -30.78 4.70
N LYS A 354 -41.08 -31.37 3.65
CA LYS A 354 -40.45 -31.65 2.34
C LYS A 354 -41.49 -31.61 1.21
N ARG A 355 -41.09 -31.31 -0.02
CA ARG A 355 -41.97 -31.45 -1.20
C ARG A 355 -42.31 -32.94 -1.39
N ALA A 356 -43.53 -33.27 -1.77
CA ALA A 356 -43.89 -34.67 -2.03
C ALA A 356 -43.32 -35.09 -3.40
N ASP A 357 -42.45 -36.11 -3.42
CA ASP A 357 -41.65 -36.50 -4.60
C ASP A 357 -42.45 -36.92 -5.85
N TYR A 358 -43.76 -37.12 -5.74
CA TYR A 358 -44.58 -37.76 -6.78
C TYR A 358 -45.77 -36.91 -7.26
N ILE A 359 -46.02 -35.72 -6.70
CA ILE A 359 -47.17 -34.88 -7.07
C ILE A 359 -46.75 -33.41 -7.06
N GLN A 360 -46.87 -32.76 -8.23
CA GLN A 360 -46.58 -31.35 -8.40
C GLN A 360 -47.58 -30.50 -7.58
N GLY A 361 -47.10 -29.50 -6.83
CA GLY A 361 -47.94 -28.62 -6.00
C GLY A 361 -48.20 -29.10 -4.57
N VAL A 362 -47.92 -30.37 -4.25
CA VAL A 362 -48.21 -30.97 -2.95
C VAL A 362 -46.97 -31.11 -2.07
N PHE A 363 -47.09 -30.70 -0.81
CA PHE A 363 -45.99 -30.67 0.16
C PHE A 363 -46.36 -31.45 1.42
N LEU A 364 -45.39 -32.20 1.96
CA LEU A 364 -45.48 -32.78 3.29
C LEU A 364 -45.36 -31.65 4.32
N ALA A 365 -46.34 -31.55 5.22
CA ALA A 365 -46.42 -30.46 6.17
C ALA A 365 -47.00 -30.90 7.51
N VAL A 366 -46.96 -30.02 8.50
CA VAL A 366 -47.77 -30.10 9.71
C VAL A 366 -48.71 -28.89 9.74
N VAL A 367 -49.94 -29.11 10.20
CA VAL A 367 -51.01 -28.11 10.14
C VAL A 367 -51.61 -27.89 11.52
N ARG A 368 -51.99 -26.66 11.87
CA ARG A 368 -52.82 -26.35 13.05
C ARG A 368 -53.90 -25.33 12.69
N SER A 369 -54.97 -25.28 13.48
CA SER A 369 -56.10 -24.37 13.19
C SER A 369 -55.80 -22.90 13.46
N ARG A 370 -54.93 -22.60 14.44
CA ARG A 370 -54.44 -21.25 14.76
C ARG A 370 -53.18 -21.31 15.63
N ALA A 371 -52.46 -20.20 15.72
CA ALA A 371 -51.33 -20.04 16.64
C ALA A 371 -51.70 -20.46 18.08
N GLY A 372 -50.80 -21.21 18.73
CA GLY A 372 -50.99 -21.71 20.10
C GLY A 372 -51.85 -22.98 20.26
N LYS A 373 -52.38 -23.54 19.16
CA LYS A 373 -52.96 -24.89 19.17
C LYS A 373 -51.91 -25.94 18.80
N ASP A 374 -52.11 -27.15 19.29
CA ASP A 374 -51.25 -28.29 18.95
C ASP A 374 -51.28 -28.56 17.44
N TRP A 375 -50.12 -28.92 16.90
CA TRP A 375 -50.02 -29.43 15.54
C TRP A 375 -50.88 -30.68 15.38
N PHE A 376 -51.64 -30.73 14.29
CA PHE A 376 -52.53 -31.83 13.95
C PHE A 376 -51.72 -33.13 13.84
N LYS A 377 -52.06 -34.09 14.72
CA LYS A 377 -51.46 -35.43 14.75
C LYS A 377 -52.51 -36.44 14.32
N PRO A 378 -52.36 -37.07 13.14
CA PRO A 378 -53.24 -38.15 12.71
C PRO A 378 -53.26 -39.31 13.71
N HIS A 379 -54.45 -39.63 14.25
CA HIS A 379 -54.60 -40.74 15.20
C HIS A 379 -54.39 -42.13 14.57
N ASP A 380 -54.44 -42.21 13.24
CA ASP A 380 -54.27 -43.44 12.45
C ASP A 380 -52.83 -43.66 11.96
N GLY A 381 -51.87 -42.86 12.46
CA GLY A 381 -50.46 -42.96 12.07
C GLY A 381 -50.18 -42.51 10.64
N GLY A 382 -51.12 -41.81 10.01
CA GLY A 382 -51.00 -41.17 8.70
C GLY A 382 -50.04 -39.98 8.66
N TYR A 383 -49.91 -39.36 7.49
CA TYR A 383 -49.11 -38.15 7.27
C TYR A 383 -49.95 -37.06 6.61
N VAL A 384 -49.53 -35.80 6.79
CA VAL A 384 -50.27 -34.63 6.34
C VAL A 384 -49.61 -34.02 5.10
N THR A 385 -50.44 -33.66 4.12
CA THR A 385 -50.03 -32.94 2.92
C THR A 385 -50.88 -31.70 2.69
N VAL A 386 -50.26 -30.65 2.14
CA VAL A 386 -50.93 -29.43 1.71
C VAL A 386 -50.66 -29.25 0.22
N ASP A 387 -51.73 -29.09 -0.56
CA ASP A 387 -51.67 -28.67 -1.97
C ASP A 387 -51.77 -27.16 -2.03
N PHE A 388 -50.65 -26.51 -2.36
CA PHE A 388 -50.55 -25.06 -2.40
C PHE A 388 -50.99 -24.45 -3.74
N GLY A 389 -51.35 -25.26 -4.75
CA GLY A 389 -51.79 -24.77 -6.05
C GLY A 389 -50.81 -23.74 -6.66
N VAL A 390 -51.32 -22.58 -7.05
CA VAL A 390 -50.54 -21.47 -7.66
C VAL A 390 -49.42 -20.92 -6.77
N PHE A 391 -49.49 -21.16 -5.46
CA PHE A 391 -48.47 -20.71 -4.51
C PHE A 391 -47.28 -21.66 -4.39
N SER A 392 -47.33 -22.84 -5.03
CA SER A 392 -46.35 -23.92 -4.83
C SER A 392 -44.90 -23.51 -5.04
N ASP A 393 -44.63 -22.66 -6.04
CA ASP A 393 -43.26 -22.25 -6.38
C ASP A 393 -42.69 -21.20 -5.42
N GLN A 394 -43.53 -20.65 -4.54
CA GLN A 394 -43.18 -19.63 -3.57
C GLN A 394 -43.00 -20.19 -2.15
N ILE A 395 -43.34 -21.47 -1.93
CA ILE A 395 -43.22 -22.11 -0.63
C ILE A 395 -41.79 -22.49 -0.34
N ARG A 396 -41.28 -21.98 0.78
CA ARG A 396 -39.98 -22.29 1.35
C ARG A 396 -40.10 -22.98 2.72
N PRO A 397 -39.22 -23.95 3.04
CA PRO A 397 -39.27 -24.71 4.29
C PRO A 397 -38.94 -23.90 5.55
N GLU A 398 -38.23 -22.78 5.41
CA GLU A 398 -37.81 -21.93 6.54
C GLU A 398 -38.92 -21.04 7.16
N PHE A 399 -40.13 -21.09 6.62
CA PHE A 399 -41.25 -20.25 7.03
C PHE A 399 -42.47 -21.07 7.46
N GLU A 400 -43.22 -20.52 8.43
CA GLU A 400 -44.60 -20.94 8.66
C GLU A 400 -45.56 -19.95 8.01
N TYR A 401 -46.60 -20.50 7.42
CA TYR A 401 -47.58 -19.78 6.65
C TYR A 401 -48.92 -19.83 7.35
N GLU A 402 -49.63 -18.72 7.30
CA GLU A 402 -51.01 -18.64 7.70
C GLU A 402 -51.88 -18.37 6.47
N ILE A 403 -52.90 -19.19 6.31
CA ILE A 403 -53.76 -19.22 5.13
C ILE A 403 -55.21 -19.14 5.59
N PHE A 404 -55.95 -18.20 5.04
CA PHE A 404 -57.38 -18.03 5.23
C PHE A 404 -58.10 -18.19 3.91
N GLY A 405 -59.21 -18.91 3.91
CA GLY A 405 -60.02 -19.10 2.71
C GLY A 405 -60.89 -20.35 2.82
N ASP A 406 -61.30 -20.86 1.66
CA ASP A 406 -61.99 -22.13 1.56
C ASP A 406 -60.97 -23.25 1.30
N ILE A 407 -60.81 -24.16 2.27
CA ILE A 407 -59.80 -25.22 2.24
C ILE A 407 -60.51 -26.56 2.44
N ASP A 408 -60.35 -27.46 1.48
CA ASP A 408 -60.88 -28.82 1.57
C ASP A 408 -59.94 -29.73 2.34
N TYR A 409 -60.45 -30.42 3.35
CA TYR A 409 -59.75 -31.49 4.05
C TYR A 409 -60.37 -32.84 3.70
N ASN A 410 -59.56 -33.76 3.17
CA ASN A 410 -59.98 -35.12 2.88
C ASN A 410 -58.90 -36.15 3.26
N ILE A 411 -59.33 -37.39 3.50
CA ILE A 411 -58.45 -38.51 3.85
C ILE A 411 -58.37 -39.45 2.66
N ILE A 412 -57.17 -39.59 2.08
CA ILE A 412 -56.93 -40.42 0.91
C ILE A 412 -56.30 -41.73 1.38
N ARG A 413 -57.04 -42.83 1.17
CA ARG A 413 -56.62 -44.19 1.51
C ARG A 413 -56.27 -44.98 0.25
N THR A 414 -55.00 -45.33 0.09
CA THR A 414 -54.52 -46.23 -0.97
C THR A 414 -54.21 -47.62 -0.42
N LYS A 415 -54.52 -48.68 -1.18
CA LYS A 415 -54.17 -50.07 -0.80
C LYS A 415 -52.66 -50.14 -0.51
N ASN A 416 -52.31 -50.60 0.69
CA ASN A 416 -50.93 -50.80 1.20
C ASN A 416 -50.09 -49.55 1.56
N LYS A 417 -50.68 -48.35 1.71
CA LYS A 417 -49.94 -47.17 2.24
C LYS A 417 -50.63 -46.55 3.46
N LYS A 418 -49.85 -45.86 4.28
CA LYS A 418 -50.37 -45.04 5.40
C LYS A 418 -51.39 -44.01 4.87
N PRO A 419 -52.46 -43.72 5.62
CA PRO A 419 -53.48 -42.75 5.23
C PRO A 419 -52.86 -41.36 5.04
N ARG A 420 -53.29 -40.66 3.99
CA ARG A 420 -52.85 -39.30 3.66
C ARG A 420 -53.94 -38.30 4.02
N HIS A 421 -53.64 -37.42 4.96
CA HIS A 421 -54.48 -36.29 5.36
C HIS A 421 -54.15 -35.11 4.45
N ASN A 422 -55.01 -34.83 3.47
CA ASN A 422 -54.71 -33.84 2.44
C ASN A 422 -55.58 -32.59 2.61
N PHE A 423 -54.91 -31.44 2.64
CA PHE A 423 -55.53 -30.12 2.64
C PHE A 423 -55.32 -29.48 1.26
N THR A 424 -56.39 -29.16 0.56
CA THR A 424 -56.35 -28.52 -0.76
C THR A 424 -56.97 -27.13 -0.67
N LEU A 425 -56.22 -26.12 -1.12
CA LEU A 425 -56.72 -24.75 -1.20
C LEU A 425 -57.75 -24.66 -2.33
N LEU A 426 -59.01 -24.35 -2.02
CA LEU A 426 -60.07 -24.17 -3.03
C LEU A 426 -60.24 -22.71 -3.42
N ALA A 427 -60.22 -21.80 -2.43
CA ALA A 427 -60.20 -20.36 -2.59
C ALA A 427 -59.37 -19.74 -1.46
N VAL A 428 -58.54 -18.75 -1.74
CA VAL A 428 -57.66 -18.11 -0.74
C VAL A 428 -58.02 -16.63 -0.64
N SER A 429 -58.28 -16.18 0.59
CA SER A 429 -58.60 -14.78 0.92
C SER A 429 -57.42 -14.03 1.54
N GLU A 430 -56.54 -14.74 2.26
CA GLU A 430 -55.30 -14.19 2.81
C GLU A 430 -54.26 -15.30 2.87
N PHE A 431 -53.01 -14.97 2.51
CA PHE A 431 -51.86 -15.85 2.61
C PHE A 431 -50.67 -15.01 3.05
N ARG A 432 -50.12 -15.30 4.23
CA ARG A 432 -48.96 -14.60 4.76
C ARG A 432 -47.99 -15.53 5.48
N ILE A 433 -46.72 -15.15 5.46
CA ILE A 433 -45.70 -15.65 6.38
C ILE A 433 -45.98 -15.03 7.75
N VAL A 434 -46.05 -15.88 8.77
CA VAL A 434 -46.30 -15.46 10.16
C VAL A 434 -45.15 -15.77 11.09
N TYR A 435 -44.24 -16.66 10.69
CA TYR A 435 -43.10 -17.04 11.50
C TYR A 435 -41.92 -17.46 10.61
N SER A 436 -40.73 -17.13 11.07
CA SER A 436 -39.47 -17.67 10.55
C SER A 436 -38.60 -18.06 11.74
N GLU A 437 -38.15 -19.32 11.78
CA GLU A 437 -37.24 -19.78 12.83
C GLU A 437 -35.95 -18.94 12.85
N LYS A 438 -35.46 -18.57 11.67
CA LYS A 438 -34.30 -17.71 11.51
C LYS A 438 -34.52 -16.29 12.05
N TYR A 439 -35.69 -15.70 11.80
CA TYR A 439 -36.00 -14.34 12.30
C TYR A 439 -36.08 -14.32 13.83
N GLU A 440 -36.73 -15.30 14.43
CA GLU A 440 -36.87 -15.42 15.89
C GLU A 440 -35.53 -15.70 16.57
N ASP A 441 -34.73 -16.62 16.03
CA ASP A 441 -33.37 -16.89 16.53
C ASP A 441 -32.47 -15.64 16.43
N LEU A 442 -32.52 -14.91 15.32
CA LEU A 442 -31.78 -13.65 15.18
C LEU A 442 -32.26 -12.58 16.15
N THR A 443 -33.58 -12.46 16.36
CA THR A 443 -34.18 -11.47 17.27
C THR A 443 -33.76 -11.73 18.71
N GLU A 444 -33.81 -12.99 19.15
CA GLU A 444 -33.37 -13.37 20.49
C GLU A 444 -31.85 -13.16 20.66
N ARG A 445 -31.05 -13.55 19.67
CA ARG A 445 -29.60 -13.29 19.69
C ARG A 445 -29.28 -11.80 19.75
N PHE A 446 -30.02 -10.98 19.02
CA PHE A 446 -29.86 -9.53 19.05
C PHE A 446 -30.22 -8.95 20.42
N ARG A 447 -31.33 -9.40 21.02
CA ARG A 447 -31.72 -9.00 22.39
C ARG A 447 -30.65 -9.35 23.42
N VAL A 448 -30.11 -10.57 23.37
CA VAL A 448 -29.00 -11.01 24.24
C VAL A 448 -27.75 -10.17 23.99
N TYR A 449 -27.48 -9.80 22.73
CA TYR A 449 -26.36 -8.93 22.39
C TYR A 449 -26.53 -7.53 23.00
N GLN A 450 -27.71 -6.91 22.87
CA GLN A 450 -28.01 -5.60 23.46
C GLN A 450 -27.83 -5.58 24.98
N GLN A 451 -28.25 -6.64 25.67
CA GLN A 451 -28.01 -6.79 27.11
C GLN A 451 -26.51 -6.79 27.45
N LYS A 452 -25.71 -7.57 26.69
CA LYS A 452 -24.24 -7.58 26.86
C LYS A 452 -23.61 -6.22 26.60
N VAL A 453 -24.13 -5.45 25.64
CA VAL A 453 -23.69 -4.08 25.38
C VAL A 453 -23.95 -3.19 26.60
N GLY A 454 -25.16 -3.22 27.15
CA GLY A 454 -25.50 -2.46 28.37
C GLY A 454 -24.63 -2.84 29.58
N ASP A 455 -24.35 -4.13 29.75
CA ASP A 455 -23.42 -4.62 30.79
C ASP A 455 -22.00 -4.06 30.60
N MET A 456 -21.49 -4.03 29.37
CA MET A 456 -20.16 -3.50 29.06
C MET A 456 -20.09 -1.98 29.25
N GLU A 457 -21.15 -1.25 28.91
CA GLU A 457 -21.26 0.19 29.17
C GLU A 457 -21.16 0.50 30.67
N SER A 458 -21.87 -0.26 31.51
CA SER A 458 -21.79 -0.11 32.98
C SER A 458 -20.39 -0.37 33.55
N ARG A 459 -19.55 -1.13 32.82
CA ARG A 459 -18.18 -1.50 33.21
C ARG A 459 -17.10 -0.69 32.49
N ASN A 460 -17.46 0.45 31.89
CA ASN A 460 -16.54 1.31 31.13
C ASN A 460 -15.76 0.53 30.05
N TRP A 461 -16.42 -0.41 29.38
CA TRP A 461 -15.85 -1.21 28.29
C TRP A 461 -14.62 -2.04 28.68
N ARG A 462 -14.52 -2.45 29.95
CA ARG A 462 -13.42 -3.27 30.48
C ARG A 462 -13.94 -4.55 31.11
N ARG A 463 -13.23 -5.66 30.87
CA ARG A 463 -13.49 -6.94 31.54
C ARG A 463 -12.19 -7.71 31.80
N PRO A 464 -12.16 -8.65 32.77
CA PRO A 464 -11.04 -9.59 32.91
C PRO A 464 -10.83 -10.41 31.62
N LEU A 465 -9.58 -10.81 31.37
CA LEU A 465 -9.27 -11.75 30.30
C LEU A 465 -9.93 -13.11 30.55
N ARG A 466 -10.40 -13.72 29.46
CA ARG A 466 -10.83 -15.14 29.46
C ARG A 466 -9.60 -16.05 29.41
N PRO A 467 -9.72 -17.33 29.83
CA PRO A 467 -8.60 -18.27 29.79
C PRO A 467 -7.95 -18.41 28.41
N ASP A 468 -8.75 -18.52 27.35
CA ASP A 468 -8.21 -18.64 25.98
C ASP A 468 -7.53 -17.34 25.51
N GLU A 469 -8.00 -16.16 25.94
CA GLU A 469 -7.36 -14.87 25.67
C GLU A 469 -6.03 -14.73 26.41
N ALA A 470 -5.96 -15.19 27.67
CA ALA A 470 -4.74 -15.20 28.46
C ALA A 470 -3.68 -16.13 27.85
N GLU A 471 -4.08 -17.33 27.39
CA GLU A 471 -3.19 -18.24 26.67
C GLU A 471 -2.68 -17.61 25.36
N GLN A 472 -3.58 -16.97 24.60
CA GLN A 472 -3.20 -16.28 23.37
C GLN A 472 -2.20 -15.14 23.64
N GLN A 473 -2.44 -14.31 24.66
CA GLN A 473 -1.55 -13.22 25.06
C GLN A 473 -0.17 -13.75 25.50
N GLN A 474 -0.11 -14.89 26.19
CA GLN A 474 1.14 -15.53 26.57
C GLN A 474 1.94 -15.97 25.33
N ARG A 475 1.29 -16.60 24.35
CA ARG A 475 1.94 -16.99 23.09
C ARG A 475 2.44 -15.78 22.31
N GLU A 476 1.67 -14.69 22.27
CA GLU A 476 2.10 -13.44 21.65
C GLU A 476 3.29 -12.81 22.38
N THR A 477 3.32 -12.86 23.72
CA THR A 477 4.45 -12.36 24.52
C THR A 477 5.75 -13.09 24.15
N ILE A 478 5.69 -14.42 24.03
CA ILE A 478 6.84 -15.24 23.62
C ILE A 478 7.29 -14.88 22.21
N SER A 479 6.37 -14.76 21.26
CA SER A 479 6.68 -14.42 19.87
C SER A 479 7.30 -13.02 19.75
N ILE A 480 6.71 -12.01 20.40
CA ILE A 480 7.24 -10.65 20.36
C ILE A 480 8.62 -10.57 21.05
N GLY A 481 8.81 -11.27 22.17
CA GLY A 481 10.12 -11.36 22.83
C GLY A 481 11.19 -11.94 21.91
N ARG A 482 10.85 -13.00 21.15
CA ARG A 482 11.74 -13.58 20.14
C ARG A 482 12.05 -12.60 19.01
N ILE A 483 11.04 -11.89 18.50
CA ILE A 483 11.21 -10.88 17.46
C ILE A 483 12.10 -9.73 17.94
N ILE A 484 11.90 -9.23 19.16
CA ILE A 484 12.76 -8.20 19.75
C ILE A 484 14.22 -8.67 19.78
N GLY A 485 14.50 -9.89 20.24
CA GLY A 485 15.86 -10.42 20.26
C GLY A 485 16.49 -10.52 18.85
N LEU A 486 15.72 -10.91 17.84
CA LEU A 486 16.20 -10.95 16.45
C LEU A 486 16.50 -9.54 15.91
N VAL A 487 15.64 -8.57 16.23
CA VAL A 487 15.77 -7.18 15.79
C VAL A 487 16.93 -6.46 16.51
N GLU A 488 17.14 -6.73 17.80
CA GLU A 488 18.27 -6.19 18.58
C GLU A 488 19.62 -6.72 18.06
N ALA A 489 19.71 -8.02 17.75
CA ALA A 489 20.91 -8.59 17.12
C ALA A 489 21.21 -7.93 15.75
N LYS A 490 20.16 -7.62 14.97
CA LYS A 490 20.32 -6.88 13.70
C LYS A 490 20.80 -5.44 13.94
N HIS A 491 20.26 -4.76 14.96
CA HIS A 491 20.66 -3.42 15.33
C HIS A 491 22.15 -3.34 15.71
N GLU A 492 22.65 -4.30 16.49
CA GLU A 492 24.05 -4.37 16.92
C GLU A 492 25.01 -4.56 15.73
N ASN A 493 24.63 -5.40 14.76
CA ASN A 493 25.39 -5.59 13.53
C ASN A 493 25.50 -4.28 12.72
N LEU A 494 24.39 -3.54 12.56
CA LEU A 494 24.38 -2.26 11.85
C LEU A 494 25.15 -1.16 12.57
N ALA A 495 25.10 -1.14 13.91
CA ALA A 495 25.85 -0.18 14.72
C ALA A 495 27.37 -0.40 14.57
N THR A 496 27.80 -1.66 14.57
CA THR A 496 29.21 -2.02 14.34
C THR A 496 29.67 -1.58 12.95
N LEU A 497 28.86 -1.86 11.93
CA LEU A 497 29.14 -1.45 10.56
C LEU A 497 29.26 0.08 10.41
N SER A 498 28.32 0.82 10.99
CA SER A 498 28.30 2.29 10.91
C SER A 498 29.57 2.90 11.51
N ARG A 499 30.05 2.32 12.63
CA ARG A 499 31.31 2.71 13.29
C ARG A 499 32.52 2.49 12.39
N GLU A 500 32.52 1.44 11.56
CA GLU A 500 33.61 1.14 10.64
C GLU A 500 33.60 1.96 9.36
N LEU A 501 32.43 2.31 8.84
CA LEU A 501 32.29 3.06 7.59
C LEU A 501 32.51 4.56 7.76
N ALA A 502 32.07 5.15 8.87
CA ALA A 502 32.18 6.59 9.13
C ALA A 502 33.60 7.18 8.92
N PRO A 503 34.70 6.61 9.50
CA PRO A 503 36.03 7.15 9.27
C PRO A 503 36.50 6.99 7.82
N LYS A 504 36.08 5.92 7.14
CA LYS A 504 36.43 5.68 5.72
C LYS A 504 35.75 6.71 4.82
N LEU A 505 34.49 7.05 5.09
CA LEU A 505 33.76 8.09 4.36
C LEU A 505 34.44 9.46 4.51
N HIS A 506 34.90 9.79 5.71
CA HIS A 506 35.65 11.03 5.96
C HIS A 506 36.93 11.10 5.14
N ALA A 507 37.75 10.04 5.18
CA ALA A 507 39.01 9.98 4.43
C ALA A 507 38.79 10.10 2.91
N LEU A 508 37.76 9.44 2.37
CA LEU A 508 37.39 9.55 0.96
C LEU A 508 36.97 10.98 0.58
N ARG A 509 36.23 11.68 1.46
CA ARG A 509 35.82 13.07 1.25
C ARG A 509 37.03 14.02 1.23
N GLU A 510 37.96 13.84 2.16
CA GLU A 510 39.20 14.63 2.20
C GLU A 510 40.03 14.41 0.94
N ALA A 511 40.18 13.16 0.51
CA ALA A 511 40.87 12.81 -0.73
C ALA A 511 40.24 13.47 -1.97
N LEU A 512 38.91 13.52 -2.06
CA LEU A 512 38.19 14.19 -3.15
C LEU A 512 38.50 15.69 -3.19
N ALA A 513 38.42 16.35 -2.04
CA ALA A 513 38.70 17.78 -1.94
C ALA A 513 40.12 18.15 -2.44
N VAL A 514 41.10 17.24 -2.29
CA VAL A 514 42.46 17.45 -2.81
C VAL A 514 42.48 17.43 -4.35
N PHE A 515 41.78 16.50 -5.01
CA PHE A 515 41.71 16.46 -6.47
C PHE A 515 40.93 17.66 -7.04
N GLU A 516 39.84 18.05 -6.39
CA GLU A 516 39.05 19.23 -6.76
C GLU A 516 39.86 20.53 -6.64
N LYS A 517 40.60 20.70 -5.52
CA LYS A 517 41.52 21.82 -5.33
C LYS A 517 42.62 21.87 -6.41
N LYS A 518 43.08 20.71 -6.88
CA LYS A 518 44.04 20.57 -7.99
C LYS A 518 43.40 20.70 -9.38
N LYS A 519 42.09 20.90 -9.47
CA LYS A 519 41.31 21.04 -10.72
C LYS A 519 41.47 19.85 -11.69
N VAL A 520 41.61 18.65 -11.15
CA VAL A 520 41.68 17.41 -11.95
C VAL A 520 40.27 17.05 -12.41
N LYS A 521 40.07 16.82 -13.72
CA LYS A 521 38.76 16.44 -14.26
C LYS A 521 38.41 14.99 -13.94
N LEU A 522 37.17 14.59 -14.21
CA LEU A 522 36.71 13.20 -14.11
C LEU A 522 36.76 12.57 -15.51
N ASP A 523 37.27 11.35 -15.62
CA ASP A 523 37.20 10.54 -16.86
C ASP A 523 37.05 9.07 -16.49
N ALA A 524 35.98 8.43 -16.95
CA ALA A 524 35.70 7.02 -16.67
C ALA A 524 36.57 6.05 -17.48
N ARG A 525 37.23 6.54 -18.54
CA ARG A 525 38.05 5.69 -19.42
C ARG A 525 39.31 5.21 -18.70
N PHE A 526 39.49 3.90 -18.65
CA PHE A 526 40.68 3.30 -18.08
C PHE A 526 41.93 3.73 -18.89
N PRO A 527 42.97 4.28 -18.23
CA PRO A 527 44.15 4.75 -18.92
C PRO A 527 45.12 3.60 -19.22
N ASN A 528 45.43 3.37 -20.50
CA ASN A 528 46.43 2.37 -20.94
C ASN A 528 47.88 2.85 -20.79
N SER A 529 48.18 3.70 -19.81
CA SER A 529 49.53 4.25 -19.64
C SER A 529 50.43 3.26 -18.90
N MET A 530 51.69 3.13 -19.33
CA MET A 530 52.68 2.28 -18.65
C MET A 530 52.89 2.69 -17.19
N THR A 531 52.71 3.98 -16.87
CA THR A 531 52.80 4.46 -15.49
C THR A 531 51.64 3.96 -14.63
N TYR A 532 50.42 3.90 -15.18
CA TYR A 532 49.27 3.37 -14.47
C TYR A 532 49.43 1.86 -14.22
N VAL A 533 50.03 1.12 -15.15
CA VAL A 533 50.30 -0.33 -15.04
C VAL A 533 51.44 -0.64 -14.08
N GLN A 534 52.53 0.12 -14.10
CA GLN A 534 53.73 -0.18 -13.31
C GLN A 534 53.69 0.40 -11.89
N ASN A 535 52.91 1.44 -11.64
CA ASN A 535 52.81 2.04 -10.31
C ASN A 535 51.84 1.25 -9.42
N PRO A 536 52.31 0.63 -8.32
CA PRO A 536 51.46 -0.19 -7.45
C PRO A 536 50.28 0.56 -6.83
N ALA A 537 50.39 1.89 -6.66
CA ALA A 537 49.30 2.70 -6.10
C ALA A 537 48.16 2.89 -7.10
N TYR A 538 48.45 3.25 -8.37
CA TYR A 538 47.40 3.38 -9.40
C TYR A 538 46.77 2.02 -9.75
N GLN A 539 47.56 0.95 -9.87
CA GLN A 539 47.03 -0.40 -10.01
C GLN A 539 46.19 -0.81 -8.79
N GLY A 540 46.64 -0.44 -7.59
CA GLY A 540 45.93 -0.69 -6.34
C GLY A 540 44.54 -0.04 -6.31
N ILE A 541 44.43 1.21 -6.79
CA ILE A 541 43.14 1.92 -6.95
C ILE A 541 42.21 1.13 -7.86
N HIS A 542 42.65 0.73 -9.05
CA HIS A 542 41.81 0.00 -9.99
C HIS A 542 41.41 -1.38 -9.44
N SER A 543 42.35 -2.16 -8.92
CA SER A 543 42.07 -3.49 -8.37
C SER A 543 41.10 -3.44 -7.19
N ALA A 544 41.28 -2.47 -6.28
CA ALA A 544 40.37 -2.31 -5.15
C ALA A 544 39.00 -1.78 -5.60
N PHE A 545 38.95 -0.85 -6.56
CA PHE A 545 37.71 -0.36 -7.14
C PHE A 545 36.90 -1.48 -7.82
N SER A 546 37.53 -2.30 -8.68
CA SER A 546 36.87 -3.42 -9.33
C SER A 546 36.33 -4.44 -8.33
N LYS A 547 37.07 -4.71 -7.24
CA LYS A 547 36.60 -5.58 -6.14
C LYS A 547 35.41 -5.00 -5.39
N ILE A 548 35.41 -3.70 -5.11
CA ILE A 548 34.27 -3.01 -4.48
C ILE A 548 33.06 -3.08 -5.41
N LYS A 549 33.27 -2.83 -6.71
CA LYS A 549 32.24 -2.85 -7.75
C LYS A 549 31.55 -4.22 -7.85
N GLU A 550 32.33 -5.28 -8.05
CA GLU A 550 31.86 -6.68 -8.12
C GLU A 550 31.10 -7.09 -6.85
N ARG A 551 31.65 -6.76 -5.68
CA ARG A 551 31.05 -7.15 -4.39
C ARG A 551 29.86 -6.30 -3.98
N SER A 552 29.68 -5.13 -4.56
CA SER A 552 28.52 -4.27 -4.31
C SER A 552 27.32 -4.66 -5.19
N GLY A 553 27.44 -5.70 -6.02
CA GLY A 553 26.39 -6.09 -6.95
C GLY A 553 26.19 -5.06 -8.07
N ILE A 554 27.22 -4.27 -8.34
CA ILE A 554 27.24 -3.18 -9.32
C ILE A 554 28.30 -3.53 -10.38
N ASP A 555 28.23 -4.69 -10.99
CA ASP A 555 29.11 -5.06 -12.11
C ASP A 555 28.87 -4.21 -13.38
N ASP A 556 27.72 -3.53 -13.44
CA ASP A 556 27.27 -2.69 -14.53
C ASP A 556 27.46 -1.18 -14.26
N ASP A 557 28.05 -0.48 -15.23
CA ASP A 557 28.21 0.98 -15.18
C ASP A 557 26.84 1.69 -15.30
N GLU A 558 25.83 1.05 -15.89
CA GLU A 558 24.45 1.58 -15.92
C GLU A 558 23.84 1.71 -14.53
N ILE A 559 24.12 0.76 -13.63
CA ILE A 559 23.66 0.82 -12.24
C ILE A 559 24.31 2.02 -11.54
N LEU A 560 25.61 2.27 -11.74
CA LEU A 560 26.30 3.44 -11.16
C LEU A 560 25.76 4.79 -11.67
N LEU A 561 25.25 4.83 -12.91
CA LEU A 561 24.61 6.01 -13.48
C LEU A 561 23.19 6.19 -12.95
N ALA A 562 22.42 5.11 -12.82
CA ALA A 562 21.09 5.15 -12.21
C ALA A 562 21.13 5.70 -10.78
N LEU A 563 22.19 5.37 -10.04
CA LEU A 563 22.43 5.87 -8.69
C LEU A 563 22.65 7.39 -8.64
N ASP A 564 23.40 7.95 -9.60
CA ASP A 564 23.57 9.41 -9.71
C ASP A 564 22.22 10.08 -10.03
N ARG A 565 21.45 9.51 -10.96
CA ARG A 565 20.13 10.02 -11.38
C ARG A 565 19.12 10.07 -10.23
N ILE A 566 19.23 9.17 -9.25
CA ILE A 566 18.28 9.09 -8.12
C ILE A 566 18.59 10.10 -7.03
N GLU A 567 19.87 10.41 -6.80
CA GLU A 567 20.23 11.53 -5.93
C GLU A 567 19.73 12.87 -6.51
N GLU A 568 19.61 12.97 -7.85
CA GLU A 568 19.08 14.13 -8.56
C GLU A 568 17.54 14.19 -8.59
N ILE A 569 16.82 13.13 -8.17
CA ILE A 569 15.35 13.18 -8.10
C ILE A 569 14.95 14.14 -6.98
N GLY A 570 14.34 15.26 -7.36
CA GLY A 570 13.65 16.17 -6.44
C GLY A 570 12.16 15.85 -6.28
N LEU A 571 11.54 16.48 -5.29
CA LEU A 571 10.07 16.53 -5.19
C LEU A 571 9.54 17.39 -6.34
N VAL A 572 8.92 16.75 -7.33
CA VAL A 572 8.23 17.44 -8.45
C VAL A 572 6.81 16.91 -8.60
N ASN A 573 6.63 15.58 -8.57
CA ASN A 573 5.32 14.93 -8.60
C ASN A 573 5.19 13.92 -7.47
N ILE A 574 4.43 14.27 -6.44
CA ILE A 574 4.24 13.43 -5.25
C ILE A 574 3.50 12.12 -5.56
N SER A 575 2.53 12.14 -6.47
CA SER A 575 1.77 10.94 -6.84
C SER A 575 2.68 9.89 -7.49
N MET A 576 3.52 10.34 -8.44
CA MET A 576 4.50 9.47 -9.09
C MET A 576 5.59 8.97 -8.11
N LEU A 577 6.06 9.84 -7.21
CA LEU A 577 7.00 9.45 -6.16
C LEU A 577 6.38 8.38 -5.25
N TYR A 578 5.13 8.57 -4.83
CA TYR A 578 4.42 7.64 -3.96
C TYR A 578 4.23 6.28 -4.62
N GLU A 579 3.78 6.25 -5.87
CA GLU A 579 3.61 5.02 -6.66
C GLU A 579 4.94 4.24 -6.76
N ARG A 580 6.02 4.91 -7.17
CA ARG A 580 7.35 4.28 -7.24
C ARG A 580 7.85 3.82 -5.87
N TRP A 581 7.56 4.58 -4.82
CA TRP A 581 7.89 4.17 -3.45
C TRP A 581 7.10 2.92 -3.03
N CYS A 582 5.80 2.82 -3.38
CA CYS A 582 5.00 1.62 -3.15
C CYS A 582 5.57 0.39 -3.86
N LEU A 583 6.07 0.53 -5.10
CA LEU A 583 6.77 -0.55 -5.81
C LEU A 583 7.93 -1.11 -4.97
N LEU A 584 8.78 -0.22 -4.43
CA LEU A 584 9.90 -0.63 -3.58
C LEU A 584 9.39 -1.35 -2.33
N GLN A 585 8.33 -0.86 -1.70
CA GLN A 585 7.76 -1.50 -0.50
C GLN A 585 7.24 -2.92 -0.79
N ILE A 586 6.59 -3.15 -1.95
CA ILE A 586 6.14 -4.48 -2.37
C ILE A 586 7.33 -5.42 -2.51
N ILE A 587 8.38 -4.99 -3.22
CA ILE A 587 9.60 -5.78 -3.42
C ILE A 587 10.27 -6.08 -2.06
N LYS A 588 10.35 -5.09 -1.16
CA LYS A 588 10.87 -5.26 0.20
C LYS A 588 10.06 -6.29 0.99
N VAL A 589 8.74 -6.29 0.91
CA VAL A 589 7.91 -7.33 1.58
C VAL A 589 8.21 -8.71 1.01
N LEU A 590 8.25 -8.87 -0.31
CA LEU A 590 8.53 -10.16 -0.96
C LEU A 590 9.92 -10.71 -0.59
N VAL A 591 10.95 -9.88 -0.70
CA VAL A 591 12.36 -10.29 -0.46
C VAL A 591 12.68 -10.36 1.03
N PHE A 592 12.45 -9.28 1.78
CA PHE A 592 12.93 -9.14 3.15
C PHE A 592 11.99 -9.74 4.20
N LYS A 593 10.68 -9.78 3.94
CA LYS A 593 9.71 -10.38 4.90
C LYS A 593 9.36 -11.80 4.50
N TYR A 594 9.14 -12.06 3.21
CA TYR A 594 8.69 -13.37 2.71
C TYR A 594 9.76 -14.22 2.05
N ARG A 595 11.02 -13.79 2.04
CA ARG A 595 12.19 -14.59 1.65
C ARG A 595 12.13 -15.12 0.21
N TYR A 596 11.39 -14.45 -0.67
CA TYR A 596 11.43 -14.74 -2.09
C TYR A 596 12.77 -14.28 -2.68
N ARG A 597 13.29 -15.06 -3.62
CA ARG A 597 14.49 -14.73 -4.37
C ARG A 597 14.10 -14.15 -5.73
N PRO A 598 14.54 -12.93 -6.06
CA PRO A 598 14.31 -12.37 -7.39
C PRO A 598 15.13 -13.12 -8.44
N GLU A 599 14.70 -13.05 -9.70
CA GLU A 599 15.45 -13.55 -10.86
C GLU A 599 16.79 -12.83 -11.08
N GLU A 600 17.67 -13.41 -11.89
CA GLU A 600 18.94 -12.75 -12.26
C GLU A 600 18.68 -11.45 -13.06
N GLY A 601 19.47 -10.41 -12.79
CA GLY A 601 19.37 -9.13 -13.50
C GLY A 601 18.15 -8.26 -13.15
N TRP A 602 17.35 -8.64 -12.15
CA TRP A 602 16.15 -7.90 -11.72
C TRP A 602 16.39 -6.41 -11.40
N LYS A 603 17.60 -6.05 -10.93
CA LYS A 603 17.98 -4.66 -10.64
C LYS A 603 17.89 -3.75 -11.87
N ARG A 604 18.25 -4.25 -13.05
CA ARG A 604 18.10 -3.49 -14.32
C ARG A 604 16.64 -3.23 -14.64
N LYS A 605 15.79 -4.25 -14.43
CA LYS A 605 14.33 -4.11 -14.60
C LYS A 605 13.76 -3.08 -13.64
N LEU A 606 14.20 -3.10 -12.38
CA LEU A 606 13.81 -2.09 -11.39
C LEU A 606 14.25 -0.68 -11.80
N ILE A 607 15.50 -0.51 -12.22
CA ILE A 607 16.01 0.78 -12.73
C ILE A 607 15.15 1.27 -13.90
N THR A 608 14.82 0.38 -14.84
CA THR A 608 14.00 0.71 -16.02
C THR A 608 12.59 1.14 -15.62
N GLN A 609 11.97 0.46 -14.65
CA GLN A 609 10.64 0.81 -14.11
C GLN A 609 10.66 2.17 -13.39
N VAL A 610 11.68 2.42 -12.57
CA VAL A 610 11.75 3.61 -11.71
C VAL A 610 12.24 4.85 -12.46
N LEU A 611 13.21 4.72 -13.36
CA LEU A 611 13.88 5.87 -14.00
C LEU A 611 13.48 6.11 -15.45
N ASP A 612 13.24 5.04 -16.21
CA ASP A 612 13.13 5.12 -17.68
C ASP A 612 11.68 4.96 -18.19
N GLN A 613 10.70 5.01 -17.27
CA GLN A 613 9.26 4.89 -17.58
C GLN A 613 8.94 3.60 -18.35
N GLY A 614 9.70 2.54 -18.10
CA GLY A 614 9.50 1.24 -18.75
C GLY A 614 8.15 0.63 -18.36
N ARG A 615 7.26 0.49 -19.35
CA ARG A 615 5.94 -0.12 -19.20
C ARG A 615 6.01 -1.63 -19.33
N ASN A 616 5.07 -2.34 -18.69
CA ASN A 616 4.93 -3.80 -18.77
C ASN A 616 6.21 -4.58 -18.39
N VAL A 617 7.10 -3.95 -17.62
CA VAL A 617 8.29 -4.63 -17.11
C VAL A 617 7.84 -5.46 -15.92
N ALA A 618 8.24 -6.73 -15.90
CA ALA A 618 7.90 -7.67 -14.84
C ALA A 618 9.16 -8.22 -14.17
N ILE A 619 9.12 -8.35 -12.85
CA ILE A 619 10.17 -8.98 -12.05
C ILE A 619 9.63 -10.32 -11.51
N ASP A 620 10.37 -11.38 -11.81
CA ASP A 620 10.05 -12.73 -11.34
C ASP A 620 10.73 -13.03 -10.00
N PHE A 621 9.99 -13.71 -9.13
CA PHE A 621 10.41 -14.10 -7.78
C PHE A 621 10.09 -15.57 -7.54
N GLU A 622 10.99 -16.28 -6.87
CA GLU A 622 10.82 -17.70 -6.53
C GLU A 622 11.09 -17.98 -5.05
N HIS A 623 10.25 -18.82 -4.44
CA HIS A 623 10.50 -19.39 -3.13
C HIS A 623 10.60 -20.92 -3.23
N SER A 624 11.84 -21.42 -3.30
CA SER A 624 12.12 -22.83 -3.55
C SER A 624 11.49 -23.79 -2.54
N GLN A 625 11.48 -23.45 -1.25
CA GLN A 625 10.89 -24.31 -0.20
C GLN A 625 9.35 -24.35 -0.22
N LEU A 626 8.71 -23.33 -0.79
CA LEU A 626 7.24 -23.26 -0.89
C LEU A 626 6.74 -23.72 -2.26
N HIS A 627 7.65 -23.95 -3.21
CA HIS A 627 7.35 -24.21 -4.62
C HIS A 627 6.40 -23.16 -5.22
N ARG A 628 6.64 -21.88 -4.91
CA ARG A 628 5.83 -20.74 -5.37
C ARG A 628 6.65 -19.83 -6.26
N LYS A 629 6.04 -19.38 -7.36
CA LYS A 629 6.55 -18.31 -8.21
C LYS A 629 5.60 -17.13 -8.18
N ILE A 630 6.18 -15.94 -8.13
CA ILE A 630 5.46 -14.68 -8.12
C ILE A 630 6.02 -13.82 -9.25
N ARG A 631 5.15 -13.24 -10.06
CA ARG A 631 5.50 -12.24 -11.06
C ARG A 631 4.87 -10.91 -10.69
N LEU A 632 5.71 -9.91 -10.43
CA LEU A 632 5.28 -8.55 -10.15
C LEU A 632 5.41 -7.71 -11.41
N HIS A 633 4.28 -7.24 -11.92
CA HIS A 633 4.24 -6.28 -13.02
C HIS A 633 4.05 -4.85 -12.50
N TYR A 634 4.72 -3.91 -13.15
CA TYR A 634 4.51 -2.47 -12.99
C TYR A 634 3.83 -1.91 -14.24
N GLU A 635 2.72 -1.18 -14.05
CA GLU A 635 1.89 -0.60 -15.12
C GLU A 635 1.48 -1.63 -16.21
N MET A 636 0.96 -2.79 -15.81
CA MET A 636 0.50 -3.84 -16.73
C MET A 636 -0.83 -3.48 -17.37
N GLU A 637 -0.97 -3.68 -18.67
CA GLU A 637 -2.28 -3.65 -19.34
C GLU A 637 -3.03 -4.98 -19.15
N LEU A 638 -4.21 -4.93 -18.54
CA LEU A 638 -5.12 -6.06 -18.33
C LEU A 638 -5.90 -6.40 -19.62
N GLU A 639 -6.62 -7.52 -19.64
CA GLU A 639 -7.37 -7.95 -20.83
C GLU A 639 -8.47 -6.96 -21.25
N ASN A 640 -8.98 -6.19 -20.28
CA ASN A 640 -9.96 -5.12 -20.50
C ASN A 640 -9.34 -3.80 -21.00
N GLY A 641 -8.04 -3.75 -21.29
CA GLY A 641 -7.31 -2.57 -21.77
C GLY A 641 -7.06 -1.50 -20.70
N LYS A 642 -7.37 -1.77 -19.43
CA LYS A 642 -7.07 -0.89 -18.31
C LYS A 642 -5.73 -1.24 -17.68
N ARG A 643 -5.19 -0.29 -16.90
CA ARG A 643 -3.82 -0.34 -16.42
C ARG A 643 -3.74 -0.01 -14.92
N PRO A 644 -3.78 -1.01 -14.03
CA PRO A 644 -3.39 -0.83 -12.65
C PRO A 644 -1.89 -0.56 -12.51
N ASP A 645 -1.51 0.06 -11.40
CA ASP A 645 -0.10 0.36 -11.12
C ASP A 645 0.70 -0.93 -10.84
N PHE A 646 0.11 -1.91 -10.14
CA PHE A 646 0.79 -3.16 -9.79
C PHE A 646 -0.11 -4.39 -9.98
N VAL A 647 0.47 -5.44 -10.56
CA VAL A 647 -0.18 -6.76 -10.67
C VAL A 647 0.77 -7.81 -10.13
N LEU A 648 0.30 -8.57 -9.15
CA LEU A 648 1.02 -9.68 -8.53
C LEU A 648 0.37 -10.99 -8.94
N ASP A 649 0.97 -11.67 -9.91
CA ASP A 649 0.53 -12.97 -10.40
C ASP A 649 1.28 -14.09 -9.66
N VAL A 650 0.53 -14.99 -9.02
CA VAL A 650 1.09 -16.07 -8.18
C VAL A 650 0.76 -17.41 -8.80
N VAL A 651 1.79 -18.22 -9.01
CA VAL A 651 1.68 -19.62 -9.45
C VAL A 651 2.01 -20.53 -8.26
N PRO A 652 1.00 -21.15 -7.63
CA PRO A 652 1.22 -22.13 -6.58
C PRO A 652 1.70 -23.48 -7.14
N GLY A 653 2.59 -24.17 -6.43
CA GLY A 653 2.87 -25.59 -6.66
C GLY A 653 3.39 -25.95 -8.05
N TYR A 654 4.38 -25.21 -8.59
CA TYR A 654 4.83 -25.35 -9.98
C TYR A 654 5.40 -26.73 -10.39
N ASN A 655 5.55 -27.67 -9.45
CA ASN A 655 6.01 -29.04 -9.69
C ASN A 655 4.87 -30.05 -9.91
N ASP A 656 3.61 -29.65 -9.72
CA ASP A 656 2.45 -30.47 -10.08
C ASP A 656 2.10 -30.23 -11.56
N SER A 657 1.72 -31.28 -12.28
CA SER A 657 1.37 -31.25 -13.72
C SER A 657 0.17 -30.35 -14.07
N ASP A 658 -0.46 -29.74 -13.07
CA ASP A 658 -1.60 -28.84 -13.20
C ASP A 658 -1.14 -27.37 -13.05
N SER A 659 -0.33 -26.92 -14.02
CA SER A 659 0.20 -25.56 -14.14
C SER A 659 -0.86 -24.48 -14.44
N SER A 660 -2.15 -24.76 -14.19
CA SER A 660 -3.28 -24.03 -14.77
C SER A 660 -3.90 -22.94 -13.88
N ARG A 661 -3.50 -22.78 -12.60
CA ARG A 661 -4.17 -21.84 -11.68
C ARG A 661 -3.28 -20.70 -11.19
N MET A 662 -2.92 -19.82 -12.12
CA MET A 662 -2.41 -18.49 -11.76
C MET A 662 -3.49 -17.71 -10.99
N ARG A 663 -3.10 -17.04 -9.91
CA ARG A 663 -3.98 -16.19 -9.10
C ARG A 663 -3.43 -14.79 -9.06
N ARG A 664 -4.29 -13.80 -9.32
CA ARG A 664 -3.90 -12.41 -9.52
C ARG A 664 -4.35 -11.52 -8.36
N PHE A 665 -3.44 -10.69 -7.88
CA PHE A 665 -3.69 -9.62 -6.92
C PHE A 665 -3.33 -8.28 -7.53
N VAL A 666 -4.33 -7.42 -7.70
CA VAL A 666 -4.18 -6.10 -8.31
C VAL A 666 -4.10 -5.05 -7.22
N MET A 667 -3.09 -4.19 -7.29
CA MET A 667 -2.91 -3.06 -6.38
C MET A 667 -2.73 -1.77 -7.17
N ASP A 668 -3.27 -0.69 -6.63
CA ASP A 668 -3.25 0.62 -7.29
C ASP A 668 -2.90 1.70 -6.25
N ALA A 669 -1.87 2.51 -6.51
CA ALA A 669 -1.42 3.55 -5.59
C ALA A 669 -2.17 4.85 -5.87
N LYS A 670 -2.77 5.41 -4.82
CA LYS A 670 -3.46 6.69 -4.89
C LYS A 670 -3.02 7.59 -3.75
N PHE A 671 -2.24 8.61 -4.09
CA PHE A 671 -1.82 9.66 -3.16
C PHE A 671 -2.98 10.65 -2.92
N TYR A 672 -4.04 10.18 -2.26
CA TYR A 672 -5.13 11.03 -1.80
C TYR A 672 -4.83 11.51 -0.39
N GLN A 673 -4.85 12.84 -0.24
CA GLN A 673 -4.88 13.55 1.03
C GLN A 673 -6.35 13.64 1.46
N GLU A 674 -6.66 13.16 2.68
CA GLU A 674 -8.02 12.97 3.19
C GLU A 674 -8.90 12.18 2.22
N ILE A 675 -8.66 10.88 2.12
CA ILE A 675 -9.46 10.00 1.27
C ILE A 675 -10.97 10.06 1.58
N ASP A 676 -11.33 10.37 2.83
CA ASP A 676 -12.70 10.54 3.32
C ASP A 676 -13.33 11.91 3.05
N ASN A 677 -12.60 12.82 2.41
CA ASN A 677 -13.17 14.09 1.98
C ASN A 677 -14.27 13.86 0.93
N LYS A 678 -15.38 14.61 1.03
CA LYS A 678 -16.53 14.52 0.12
C LYS A 678 -16.15 14.59 -1.36
N ARG A 679 -15.06 15.28 -1.72
CA ARG A 679 -14.58 15.36 -3.12
C ARG A 679 -14.21 14.00 -3.73
N HIS A 680 -13.78 13.05 -2.89
CA HIS A 680 -13.30 11.74 -3.30
C HIS A 680 -14.34 10.64 -3.08
N GLY A 681 -15.39 10.91 -2.31
CA GLY A 681 -16.43 9.93 -1.98
C GLY A 681 -16.00 8.86 -0.97
N GLY A 682 -14.85 9.02 -0.31
CA GLY A 682 -14.33 8.05 0.65
C GLY A 682 -13.61 6.86 0.00
N LEU A 683 -13.01 6.02 0.85
CA LEU A 683 -12.40 4.77 0.41
C LEU A 683 -13.37 3.90 -0.41
N GLN A 684 -14.66 3.90 -0.02
CA GLN A 684 -15.75 3.19 -0.72
C GLN A 684 -15.80 3.53 -2.22
N GLN A 685 -15.81 4.82 -2.57
CA GLN A 685 -15.96 5.26 -3.95
C GLN A 685 -14.74 4.90 -4.80
N ILE A 686 -13.54 5.02 -4.22
CA ILE A 686 -12.30 4.69 -4.91
C ILE A 686 -12.20 3.18 -5.15
N VAL A 687 -12.52 2.37 -4.14
CA VAL A 687 -12.55 0.90 -4.30
C VAL A 687 -13.61 0.51 -5.35
N TYR A 688 -14.77 1.15 -5.35
CA TYR A 688 -15.81 0.92 -6.37
C TYR A 688 -15.32 1.30 -7.79
N GLU A 689 -14.63 2.44 -7.94
CA GLU A 689 -14.05 2.86 -9.23
C GLU A 689 -13.06 1.82 -9.76
N LEU A 690 -12.16 1.31 -8.91
CA LEU A 690 -11.13 0.34 -9.31
C LEU A 690 -11.72 -1.04 -9.56
N TYR A 691 -12.55 -1.54 -8.65
CA TYR A 691 -13.10 -2.91 -8.69
C TYR A 691 -14.20 -3.05 -9.75
N ASN A 692 -15.16 -2.12 -9.82
CA ASN A 692 -16.35 -2.24 -10.67
C ASN A 692 -16.27 -1.40 -11.95
N GLN A 693 -15.89 -0.11 -11.88
CA GLN A 693 -15.97 0.77 -13.06
C GLN A 693 -14.81 0.55 -14.04
N LYS A 694 -13.58 0.44 -13.53
CA LYS A 694 -12.41 0.04 -14.31
C LYS A 694 -12.31 -1.47 -14.47
N ASP A 695 -13.12 -2.22 -13.73
CA ASP A 695 -13.17 -3.69 -13.76
C ASP A 695 -11.78 -4.34 -13.63
N TYR A 696 -10.93 -3.84 -12.71
CA TYR A 696 -9.67 -4.53 -12.39
C TYR A 696 -9.91 -5.94 -11.83
N ALA A 697 -11.14 -6.21 -11.39
CA ALA A 697 -11.62 -7.51 -10.97
C ALA A 697 -11.72 -8.52 -12.13
N GLU A 698 -11.79 -8.07 -13.38
CA GLU A 698 -12.04 -8.89 -14.59
C GLU A 698 -13.24 -9.83 -14.38
N GLY A 699 -14.38 -9.27 -13.97
CA GLY A 699 -15.59 -10.04 -13.65
C GLY A 699 -15.54 -10.79 -12.31
N GLY A 700 -14.77 -10.28 -11.33
CA GLY A 700 -14.68 -10.83 -9.97
C GLY A 700 -13.65 -11.93 -9.78
N GLN A 701 -12.76 -12.14 -10.76
CA GLN A 701 -11.69 -13.14 -10.73
C GLN A 701 -10.47 -12.68 -9.90
N ASN A 702 -10.22 -11.37 -9.89
CA ASN A 702 -9.06 -10.78 -9.23
C ASN A 702 -9.44 -10.09 -7.93
N ALA A 703 -8.53 -10.13 -6.95
CA ALA A 703 -8.62 -9.29 -5.77
C ALA A 703 -8.00 -7.91 -6.07
N VAL A 704 -8.68 -6.81 -5.69
CA VAL A 704 -8.27 -5.43 -6.05
C VAL A 704 -8.16 -4.54 -4.82
N PHE A 705 -7.00 -3.95 -4.60
CA PHE A 705 -6.71 -3.14 -3.42
C PHE A 705 -6.14 -1.77 -3.77
N VAL A 706 -6.55 -0.73 -3.05
CA VAL A 706 -5.93 0.59 -3.16
C VAL A 706 -4.89 0.80 -2.05
N MET A 707 -3.74 1.38 -2.40
CA MET A 707 -2.73 1.84 -1.44
C MET A 707 -2.86 3.34 -1.26
N HIS A 708 -3.04 3.80 -0.02
CA HIS A 708 -3.22 5.23 0.28
C HIS A 708 -2.40 5.69 1.50
N PRO A 709 -2.01 6.97 1.54
CA PRO A 709 -1.28 7.54 2.67
C PRO A 709 -2.20 8.20 3.72
N SER A 710 -3.53 8.20 3.50
CA SER A 710 -4.49 8.85 4.40
C SER A 710 -4.71 8.07 5.69
N SER A 711 -4.44 8.67 6.83
CA SER A 711 -4.82 8.15 8.14
C SER A 711 -6.30 8.41 8.44
N SER A 712 -6.93 7.57 9.25
CA SER A 712 -8.37 7.55 9.55
C SER A 712 -9.21 7.53 8.28
N ALA A 713 -8.81 6.69 7.32
CA ALA A 713 -9.43 6.52 6.00
C ALA A 713 -10.79 5.80 6.01
N LEU A 714 -11.28 5.45 7.20
CA LEU A 714 -12.56 4.81 7.39
C LEU A 714 -13.35 5.58 8.45
N PRO A 715 -14.57 6.04 8.13
CA PRO A 715 -15.38 6.79 9.06
C PRO A 715 -15.90 5.93 10.23
N ILE A 716 -15.99 4.61 10.02
CA ILE A 716 -16.51 3.67 11.03
C ILE A 716 -15.59 2.47 11.14
N ARG A 717 -15.37 2.03 12.38
CA ARG A 717 -14.52 0.90 12.71
C ARG A 717 -15.33 -0.40 12.76
N ALA A 718 -15.23 -1.26 11.76
CA ALA A 718 -16.03 -2.49 11.70
C ALA A 718 -15.53 -3.65 12.59
N THR A 719 -14.30 -3.57 13.09
CA THR A 719 -13.64 -4.65 13.84
C THR A 719 -12.68 -4.09 14.91
N PRO A 720 -12.49 -4.76 16.08
CA PRO A 720 -11.74 -4.19 17.21
C PRO A 720 -10.22 -4.11 17.03
N GLN A 721 -9.64 -4.63 15.94
CA GLN A 721 -8.19 -4.58 15.69
C GLN A 721 -7.74 -3.17 15.28
N GLU A 722 -6.62 -2.67 15.81
CA GLU A 722 -6.18 -1.27 15.61
C GLU A 722 -5.95 -0.87 14.16
N TRP A 723 -5.57 -1.83 13.30
CA TRP A 723 -5.38 -1.56 11.88
C TRP A 723 -6.68 -1.17 11.14
N SER A 724 -7.87 -1.46 11.68
CA SER A 724 -9.15 -1.24 10.99
C SER A 724 -9.58 0.23 10.92
N ARG A 725 -8.81 1.15 11.50
CA ARG A 725 -9.02 2.60 11.37
C ARG A 725 -8.58 3.14 10.02
N ASP A 726 -7.51 2.55 9.49
CA ASP A 726 -6.84 3.04 8.28
C ASP A 726 -6.84 1.99 7.17
N ASN A 727 -7.28 0.76 7.44
CA ASN A 727 -7.21 -0.35 6.50
C ASN A 727 -8.53 -1.11 6.47
N TYR A 728 -8.88 -1.61 5.29
CA TYR A 728 -9.98 -2.51 5.04
C TYR A 728 -9.49 -3.65 4.17
N TYR A 729 -9.60 -4.89 4.65
CA TYR A 729 -9.13 -6.07 3.91
C TYR A 729 -10.28 -6.83 3.25
N GLY A 730 -11.49 -6.27 3.18
CA GLY A 730 -12.67 -6.98 2.68
C GLY A 730 -13.14 -8.07 3.63
N GLU A 731 -12.91 -7.89 4.94
CA GLU A 731 -13.15 -8.89 5.97
C GLU A 731 -14.61 -8.98 6.42
N VAL A 732 -15.40 -7.93 6.19
CA VAL A 732 -16.84 -7.81 6.51
C VAL A 732 -17.51 -6.86 5.52
N ARG A 733 -18.85 -6.85 5.48
CA ARG A 733 -19.62 -5.80 4.78
C ARG A 733 -19.30 -4.45 5.43
N LEU A 734 -18.95 -3.46 4.60
CA LEU A 734 -18.67 -2.10 5.04
C LEU A 734 -19.27 -1.06 4.09
N PHE A 735 -19.33 -1.37 2.79
CA PHE A 735 -19.81 -0.44 1.78
C PHE A 735 -21.28 -0.67 1.44
N ASP A 736 -21.98 0.39 1.02
CA ASP A 736 -23.42 0.31 0.72
C ASP A 736 -23.77 -0.63 -0.43
N TRP A 737 -22.81 -0.85 -1.34
CA TRP A 737 -22.93 -1.76 -2.48
C TRP A 737 -22.58 -3.22 -2.13
N ASP A 738 -22.21 -3.51 -0.87
CA ASP A 738 -21.94 -4.87 -0.42
C ASP A 738 -23.25 -5.65 -0.20
N GLU A 739 -23.65 -6.44 -1.20
CA GLU A 739 -24.75 -7.41 -1.07
C GLU A 739 -24.39 -8.58 -0.13
N TYR A 740 -23.14 -9.03 -0.20
CA TYR A 740 -22.58 -10.13 0.59
C TYR A 740 -21.20 -9.74 1.14
N PRO A 741 -20.71 -10.43 2.19
CA PRO A 741 -19.33 -10.25 2.63
C PRO A 741 -18.33 -10.36 1.45
N PRO A 742 -17.39 -9.41 1.30
CA PRO A 742 -16.49 -9.36 0.15
C PRO A 742 -15.60 -10.59 0.00
N ASN A 743 -15.36 -11.32 1.09
CA ASN A 743 -14.43 -12.45 1.17
C ASN A 743 -13.01 -12.10 0.70
N HIS A 744 -12.51 -10.95 1.14
CA HIS A 744 -11.18 -10.42 0.80
C HIS A 744 -10.95 -10.10 -0.68
N ARG A 745 -12.01 -9.91 -1.48
CA ARG A 745 -11.90 -9.57 -2.92
C ARG A 745 -11.53 -8.12 -3.19
N TYR A 746 -11.79 -7.21 -2.25
CA TYR A 746 -11.42 -5.81 -2.41
C TYR A 746 -11.15 -5.13 -1.07
N GLY A 747 -10.39 -4.04 -1.11
CA GLY A 747 -10.03 -3.32 0.09
C GLY A 747 -9.12 -2.11 -0.14
N GLY A 748 -8.64 -1.55 0.97
CA GLY A 748 -7.70 -0.45 1.00
C GLY A 748 -6.67 -0.64 2.11
N ILE A 749 -5.41 -0.31 1.81
CA ILE A 749 -4.32 -0.36 2.79
C ILE A 749 -3.67 1.00 2.98
N TYR A 750 -3.53 1.37 4.26
CA TYR A 750 -2.71 2.48 4.68
C TYR A 750 -1.23 2.14 4.52
N LEU A 751 -0.54 2.93 3.71
CA LEU A 751 0.88 2.76 3.46
C LEU A 751 1.56 4.13 3.39
N SER A 752 2.30 4.47 4.45
CA SER A 752 2.98 5.75 4.60
C SER A 752 4.21 5.61 5.52
N PRO A 753 5.39 6.11 5.15
CA PRO A 753 6.57 6.13 6.01
C PRO A 753 6.45 7.18 7.13
N ILE A 754 5.39 8.00 7.11
CA ILE A 754 5.12 9.06 8.07
C ILE A 754 4.19 8.54 9.18
N GLY A 755 4.63 8.67 10.44
CA GLY A 755 3.82 8.37 11.63
C GLY A 755 4.26 7.14 12.41
N ASN A 756 4.28 5.94 11.81
CA ASN A 756 4.43 4.68 12.54
C ASN A 756 5.70 3.89 12.12
N GLY A 757 6.45 3.37 13.10
CA GLY A 757 7.58 2.45 12.88
C GLY A 757 7.21 1.11 12.27
N ALA A 758 5.92 0.74 12.30
CA ALA A 758 5.36 -0.48 11.74
C ALA A 758 4.54 -0.23 10.46
N TYR A 759 4.86 0.81 9.69
CA TYR A 759 4.11 1.18 8.49
C TYR A 759 4.01 0.08 7.41
N LEU A 760 4.96 -0.86 7.38
CA LEU A 760 4.93 -2.00 6.45
C LEU A 760 3.96 -3.10 6.86
N ASP A 761 3.48 -3.13 8.11
CA ASP A 761 2.65 -4.23 8.61
C ASP A 761 1.35 -4.36 7.84
N SER A 762 0.78 -3.24 7.37
CA SER A 762 -0.46 -3.25 6.59
C SER A 762 -0.29 -3.88 5.21
N LEU A 763 0.78 -3.54 4.50
CA LEU A 763 1.12 -4.13 3.21
C LEU A 763 1.52 -5.60 3.36
N GLN A 764 2.33 -5.91 4.39
CA GLN A 764 2.69 -7.29 4.73
C GLN A 764 1.43 -8.11 5.00
N ARG A 765 0.48 -7.59 5.79
CA ARG A 765 -0.79 -8.27 6.06
C ARG A 765 -1.62 -8.49 4.78
N ALA A 766 -1.72 -7.52 3.86
CA ALA A 766 -2.44 -7.68 2.59
C ALA A 766 -1.82 -8.75 1.67
N ILE A 767 -0.52 -8.64 1.39
CA ILE A 767 0.18 -9.62 0.53
C ILE A 767 0.13 -11.00 1.19
N GLY A 768 0.36 -11.08 2.49
CA GLY A 768 0.30 -12.33 3.23
C GLY A 768 -1.09 -12.95 3.30
N MET A 769 -2.14 -12.14 3.43
CA MET A 769 -3.54 -12.57 3.30
C MET A 769 -3.77 -13.18 1.91
N PHE A 770 -3.35 -12.51 0.84
CA PHE A 770 -3.50 -13.06 -0.51
C PHE A 770 -2.74 -14.40 -0.66
N LEU A 771 -1.51 -14.48 -0.16
CA LEU A 771 -0.67 -15.69 -0.23
C LEU A 771 -1.11 -16.83 0.70
N GLN A 772 -1.81 -16.56 1.81
CA GLN A 772 -2.34 -17.58 2.73
C GLN A 772 -3.78 -17.99 2.41
N TYR A 773 -4.57 -17.08 1.84
CA TYR A 773 -6.03 -17.21 1.71
C TYR A 773 -6.50 -17.05 0.26
N GLY A 774 -6.05 -16.00 -0.44
CA GLY A 774 -6.51 -15.66 -1.79
C GLY A 774 -6.12 -16.68 -2.86
N ILE A 775 -5.00 -17.37 -2.70
CA ILE A 775 -4.55 -18.41 -3.64
C ILE A 775 -5.22 -19.78 -3.41
N GLU A 776 -5.87 -19.98 -2.26
CA GLU A 776 -6.40 -21.27 -1.82
C GLU A 776 -7.85 -21.50 -2.24
N ASN A 777 -8.26 -22.76 -2.37
CA ASN A 777 -9.67 -23.10 -2.25
C ASN A 777 -10.05 -23.16 -0.78
N ASN A 778 -10.89 -22.21 -0.34
CA ASN A 778 -11.26 -22.08 1.07
C ASN A 778 -12.45 -22.95 1.49
N ASN A 779 -12.95 -23.86 0.65
CA ASN A 779 -13.87 -24.89 1.12
C ASN A 779 -13.13 -25.95 1.96
N ALA A 780 -13.19 -25.83 3.29
CA ALA A 780 -12.48 -26.71 4.21
C ALA A 780 -13.18 -28.07 4.43
N THR A 781 -14.45 -28.21 4.02
CA THR A 781 -15.19 -29.47 4.19
C THR A 781 -14.76 -30.58 3.24
N SER A 782 -14.15 -30.20 2.10
CA SER A 782 -13.61 -31.12 1.08
C SER A 782 -12.13 -31.47 1.24
N GLY A 783 -11.42 -30.87 2.20
CA GLY A 783 -9.96 -31.02 2.35
C GLY A 783 -9.53 -32.34 3.00
N LYS A 784 -8.48 -32.98 2.45
CA LYS A 784 -7.90 -34.23 2.98
C LYS A 784 -7.37 -34.11 4.42
N HIS A 785 -6.98 -32.90 4.84
CA HIS A 785 -6.39 -32.62 6.15
C HIS A 785 -7.25 -31.63 6.98
N GLY A 786 -8.55 -31.56 6.73
CA GLY A 786 -9.44 -30.60 7.41
C GLY A 786 -9.15 -29.16 6.99
N ALA A 787 -8.94 -28.27 7.96
CA ALA A 787 -8.79 -26.83 7.71
C ALA A 787 -7.41 -26.40 7.17
N LEU A 788 -6.41 -27.29 7.09
CA LEU A 788 -5.13 -26.94 6.47
C LEU A 788 -5.30 -26.65 4.96
N PRO A 789 -4.54 -25.69 4.41
CA PRO A 789 -4.47 -25.44 2.96
C PRO A 789 -3.73 -26.59 2.24
N GLU A 790 -3.91 -26.63 0.92
CA GLU A 790 -3.21 -27.62 0.08
C GLU A 790 -1.79 -27.17 -0.23
N ASN A 791 -1.56 -25.86 -0.39
CA ASN A 791 -0.21 -25.35 -0.64
C ASN A 791 0.65 -25.32 0.64
N PRO A 792 1.99 -25.38 0.50
CA PRO A 792 2.91 -25.31 1.64
C PRO A 792 2.69 -24.07 2.51
N LEU A 793 2.77 -24.25 3.82
CA LEU A 793 2.57 -23.21 4.81
C LEU A 793 3.79 -22.29 4.95
N PHE A 794 3.54 -21.04 5.30
CA PHE A 794 4.59 -20.08 5.69
C PHE A 794 4.11 -19.16 6.80
N CYS A 795 5.07 -18.62 7.56
CA CYS A 795 4.81 -17.66 8.62
C CYS A 795 4.49 -16.27 8.05
N LEU A 796 3.31 -15.73 8.39
CA LEU A 796 2.87 -14.39 7.98
C LEU A 796 3.82 -13.27 8.46
N VAL A 797 4.54 -13.49 9.56
CA VAL A 797 5.36 -12.46 10.22
C VAL A 797 6.79 -12.42 9.68
N CYS A 798 7.41 -13.58 9.43
CA CYS A 798 8.83 -13.66 9.06
C CYS A 798 9.12 -14.45 7.78
N GLY A 799 8.08 -14.95 7.09
CA GLY A 799 8.20 -15.66 5.82
C GLY A 799 8.74 -17.08 5.90
N SER A 800 9.12 -17.56 7.08
CA SER A 800 9.70 -18.90 7.21
C SER A 800 8.70 -19.99 6.83
N SER A 801 9.15 -20.95 6.02
CA SER A 801 8.43 -22.19 5.75
C SER A 801 8.69 -23.26 6.82
N ASP A 802 9.59 -23.01 7.77
CA ASP A 802 9.86 -23.91 8.89
C ASP A 802 8.81 -23.73 9.99
N VAL A 803 7.79 -24.59 9.94
CA VAL A 803 6.63 -24.54 10.82
C VAL A 803 6.31 -25.90 11.40
N SER A 804 5.98 -25.90 12.69
CA SER A 804 5.50 -27.07 13.42
C SER A 804 3.98 -27.08 13.45
N CYS A 805 3.36 -28.18 12.98
CA CYS A 805 1.90 -28.34 12.91
C CYS A 805 1.41 -29.34 13.96
N ARG A 806 0.35 -28.99 14.68
CA ARG A 806 -0.31 -29.86 15.68
C ARG A 806 -1.83 -29.77 15.52
N GLN A 807 -2.52 -30.91 15.53
CA GLN A 807 -3.99 -30.92 15.55
C GLN A 807 -4.53 -30.32 16.85
N SER A 808 -5.65 -29.59 16.74
CA SER A 808 -6.34 -29.07 17.91
C SER A 808 -6.91 -30.22 18.75
N PRO A 809 -6.73 -30.21 20.08
CA PRO A 809 -7.34 -31.20 20.94
C PRO A 809 -8.86 -31.07 21.02
N LYS A 810 -9.41 -29.87 20.73
CA LYS A 810 -10.85 -29.59 20.79
C LYS A 810 -11.57 -29.94 19.49
N ASN A 811 -10.88 -29.88 18.34
CA ASN A 811 -11.47 -30.08 17.02
C ASN A 811 -10.45 -30.76 16.08
N GLN A 812 -10.71 -32.02 15.73
CA GLN A 812 -9.80 -32.82 14.90
C GLN A 812 -9.55 -32.26 13.48
N LYS A 813 -10.45 -31.38 13.00
CA LYS A 813 -10.30 -30.71 11.70
C LYS A 813 -9.56 -29.36 11.81
N ALA A 814 -9.32 -28.85 13.02
CA ALA A 814 -8.58 -27.62 13.27
C ALA A 814 -7.11 -27.88 13.59
N TRP A 815 -6.25 -26.95 13.24
CA TRP A 815 -4.80 -27.07 13.35
C TRP A 815 -4.15 -25.84 13.96
N TRP A 816 -3.14 -26.09 14.78
CA TRP A 816 -2.26 -25.08 15.38
C TRP A 816 -0.89 -25.18 14.72
N VAL A 817 -0.42 -24.06 14.19
CA VAL A 817 0.85 -23.95 13.48
C VAL A 817 1.72 -22.95 14.21
N THR A 818 2.95 -23.33 14.53
CA THR A 818 3.93 -22.46 15.18
C THR A 818 5.16 -22.34 14.30
N CYS A 819 5.59 -21.12 14.01
CA CYS A 819 6.83 -20.85 13.29
C CYS A 819 8.04 -21.11 14.18
N ASN A 820 9.00 -21.90 13.69
CA ASN A 820 10.18 -22.27 14.46
C ASN A 820 11.23 -21.13 14.55
N ASP A 821 11.16 -20.13 13.66
CA ASP A 821 12.09 -18.98 13.67
C ASP A 821 11.67 -17.88 14.67
N CYS A 822 10.40 -17.47 14.61
CA CYS A 822 9.88 -16.30 15.35
C CYS A 822 8.81 -16.64 16.39
N ASN A 823 8.48 -17.92 16.58
CA ASN A 823 7.44 -18.42 17.48
C ASN A 823 6.04 -17.83 17.25
N HIS A 824 5.80 -17.20 16.08
CA HIS A 824 4.46 -16.76 15.71
C HIS A 824 3.56 -17.98 15.55
N PHE A 825 2.32 -17.87 16.03
CA PHE A 825 1.35 -18.95 15.96
C PHE A 825 0.16 -18.57 15.07
N THR A 826 -0.30 -19.53 14.29
CA THR A 826 -1.44 -19.43 13.40
C THR A 826 -2.41 -20.58 13.70
N THR A 827 -3.70 -20.29 13.78
CA THR A 827 -4.75 -21.30 13.94
C THR A 827 -5.55 -21.41 12.65
N PHE A 828 -5.65 -22.63 12.13
CA PHE A 828 -6.50 -22.97 10.98
C PHE A 828 -7.74 -23.69 11.49
N ASN A 829 -8.90 -23.20 11.10
CA ASN A 829 -10.19 -23.80 11.44
C ASN A 829 -11.18 -23.53 10.29
N TYR A 830 -12.46 -23.85 10.48
CA TYR A 830 -13.49 -23.66 9.47
C TYR A 830 -14.74 -23.05 10.10
N CYS A 831 -15.51 -22.36 9.28
CA CYS A 831 -16.80 -21.80 9.66
C CYS A 831 -17.84 -22.94 9.77
N GLY A 832 -18.55 -23.03 10.89
CA GLY A 832 -19.62 -24.01 11.07
C GLY A 832 -20.83 -23.79 10.15
N GLY A 833 -21.10 -22.54 9.74
CA GLY A 833 -22.24 -22.19 8.88
C GLY A 833 -22.03 -22.54 7.41
N CYS A 834 -20.91 -22.11 6.81
CA CYS A 834 -20.65 -22.29 5.38
C CYS A 834 -19.48 -23.22 5.05
N GLY A 835 -18.77 -23.77 6.04
CA GLY A 835 -17.62 -24.66 5.82
C GLY A 835 -16.36 -23.97 5.29
N ASN A 836 -16.37 -22.64 5.20
CA ASN A 836 -15.24 -21.84 4.69
C ASN A 836 -14.06 -21.83 5.67
N ARG A 837 -12.82 -21.92 5.18
CA ARG A 837 -11.59 -21.90 5.98
C ARG A 837 -11.45 -20.56 6.69
N LEU A 838 -10.95 -20.62 7.93
CA LEU A 838 -10.70 -19.48 8.80
C LEU A 838 -9.27 -19.55 9.34
N ILE A 839 -8.52 -18.46 9.18
CA ILE A 839 -7.09 -18.39 9.53
C ILE A 839 -6.87 -17.27 10.55
N LYS A 840 -6.50 -17.63 11.78
CA LYS A 840 -6.20 -16.66 12.84
C LYS A 840 -4.70 -16.59 13.11
N ASN A 841 -4.07 -15.48 12.72
CA ASN A 841 -2.65 -15.18 12.91
C ASN A 841 -2.41 -14.40 14.22
N GLY A 842 -2.91 -14.91 15.35
CA GLY A 842 -2.95 -14.16 16.62
C GLY A 842 -3.86 -12.91 16.54
N GLU A 843 -3.77 -12.01 17.51
CA GLU A 843 -4.66 -10.83 17.60
C GLU A 843 -4.21 -9.73 16.64
N TYR A 844 -2.91 -9.45 16.60
CA TYR A 844 -2.37 -8.33 15.84
C TYR A 844 -2.29 -8.56 14.31
N TRP A 845 -1.95 -9.78 13.90
CA TRP A 845 -1.68 -10.10 12.50
C TRP A 845 -2.88 -10.69 11.76
N SER A 846 -3.96 -11.04 12.46
CA SER A 846 -5.19 -11.51 11.81
C SER A 846 -5.81 -10.41 10.94
N TYR A 847 -6.08 -10.77 9.69
CA TYR A 847 -6.77 -9.95 8.68
C TYR A 847 -8.28 -10.20 8.62
N HIS A 848 -8.79 -11.31 9.17
CA HIS A 848 -10.22 -11.49 9.37
C HIS A 848 -10.74 -10.57 10.49
N ALA A 849 -11.98 -10.12 10.39
CA ALA A 849 -12.61 -9.38 11.49
C ALA A 849 -12.73 -10.25 12.74
N MET A 850 -12.64 -9.61 13.91
CA MET A 850 -12.88 -10.24 15.20
C MET A 850 -14.26 -9.86 15.73
N GLU A 851 -14.83 -10.75 16.54
CA GLU A 851 -16.06 -10.44 17.26
C GLU A 851 -15.81 -9.30 18.28
N PRO A 852 -16.53 -8.17 18.21
CA PRO A 852 -16.21 -7.01 19.05
C PRO A 852 -16.29 -7.28 20.56
N LEU A 853 -17.29 -8.01 21.04
CA LEU A 853 -17.45 -8.34 22.47
C LEU A 853 -16.53 -9.48 22.94
N ASN A 854 -16.10 -10.34 22.03
CA ASN A 854 -15.20 -11.45 22.30
C ASN A 854 -14.09 -11.56 21.24
N PRO A 855 -13.06 -10.67 21.29
CA PRO A 855 -12.02 -10.56 20.26
C PRO A 855 -11.09 -11.79 20.13
N PHE A 856 -11.42 -12.88 20.81
CA PHE A 856 -10.86 -14.19 20.53
C PHE A 856 -11.46 -14.84 19.27
N ASN A 857 -12.75 -14.62 19.01
CA ASN A 857 -13.43 -15.21 17.86
C ASN A 857 -13.20 -14.36 16.61
N ILE A 858 -13.16 -15.00 15.45
CA ILE A 858 -13.11 -14.33 14.14
C ILE A 858 -14.43 -14.53 13.41
N LYS A 859 -14.84 -13.51 12.66
CA LYS A 859 -15.99 -13.56 11.75
C LYS A 859 -15.56 -14.21 10.43
N CYS A 860 -16.45 -15.01 9.86
CA CYS A 860 -16.22 -15.60 8.56
C CYS A 860 -16.30 -14.53 7.46
N PRO A 861 -15.25 -14.35 6.65
CA PRO A 861 -15.27 -13.34 5.59
C PRO A 861 -16.21 -13.70 4.42
N SER A 862 -16.77 -14.91 4.40
CA SER A 862 -17.71 -15.39 3.37
C SER A 862 -19.18 -15.25 3.78
N CYS A 863 -19.56 -15.63 5.01
CA CYS A 863 -20.95 -15.58 5.48
C CYS A 863 -21.21 -14.67 6.69
N GLY A 864 -20.17 -14.13 7.33
CA GLY A 864 -20.29 -13.30 8.54
C GLY A 864 -20.47 -14.07 9.86
N ASP A 865 -20.70 -15.39 9.82
CA ASP A 865 -20.85 -16.22 11.03
C ASP A 865 -19.58 -16.30 11.86
N LEU A 866 -19.72 -16.61 13.15
CA LEU A 866 -18.61 -16.71 14.09
C LEU A 866 -17.95 -18.10 14.06
N LEU A 867 -16.65 -18.10 14.39
CA LEU A 867 -15.83 -19.29 14.67
C LEU A 867 -16.23 -19.99 15.98
#